data_AF-A0A0D3DWA2-F1
#
_entry.id   AF-A0A0D3DWA2-F1
#
_cell.length_a   1.000
_cell.length_b   1.000
_cell.length_c   1.000
_cell.angle_alpha   90.00
_cell.angle_beta   90.00
_cell.angle_gamma   90.00
#
_symmetry.space_group_name_H-M   'P 1'
#
loop_
_entity.id
_entity.type
_entity.pdbx_description
1 polymer ?
#
loop_
_entity_poly.entity_id
_entity_poly.type
_entity_poly.pdbx_seq_one_letter_code
_entity_poly.pdbx_strand_id
1 'polypeptide(L)'
;MAKAEVSRLLFLLVTIIPLAAQGSRLYSWANQLEESGKDKVTNLQFYFHDTLSGKNPTAVKVAQAADSEKSPTLFGSVFMVDDALTETADPKSKLVGRAQGLYGSSCKEELGLLMAMSFCFEDGPYKDSTISMIGKNSAMNPVREMPIVGGTGMFRMARGYAIAQTHCQKVKVGDNDRKGGPWAKELGPKVNTERGLMIQFQKTRSGFLTHPAAEQVSYDFAPANLAAVKPFRLDSSLLPWWFLPPMPISNPRKRPICVARSFLSRNATKEELSQAVSRLESLTEQGVRLPFEVLASLLQRCGDTRSLKQGRWIHRHLKITGFKRPNTLLSNHLIGMYMNCGKPIDACKVFDRMLTRNLYSWNNMVSGFVKSGMLVRAREVFDSMPERDVVSWNTMVVGYARNGNLNEALLFYRELTRSGIKYNEFSFAGLLTTCVKSRELQLTGQAHGQVLVAGFLSNVVLSCSIIDAYAKCGEMESAKRCFDEMSVKDYYIWTTLISGYARVGDMEAANELFTEFPEKDPVSWAALIAGYVRQGSGDRALQLFRKMIALRVKPEQFTFSSCLCASASSLGHGKQIHGYMIRTNVSPNAIVTSSLIDMYSKSGRLEAGERVFDLCGGDKRDCVVWNTMMSALAQHGLGHKALRVLDDMINLRVHPNRTTLAVILSACSNSGLVEEGARWFDSLTADYGIVPDQEHYSCLVDLLGRAGCFEELMSRIEKMPFRPDEHIWNAILGVSRIHGNMELEKKAAEELMKLDAEQKEEASRRCIFCKFSSHEDCTLLKACKSRGKL
;
A
#
# COMPACT_ATOMS: atom_id res chain seq x y z
N MET A 1 45.47 -11.86 -25.85
CA MET A 1 44.21 -11.08 -26.08
C MET A 1 43.07 -11.75 -25.30
N ALA A 2 41.87 -11.16 -25.25
CA ALA A 2 40.72 -11.69 -24.49
C ALA A 2 40.20 -13.04 -25.08
N LYS A 3 39.40 -13.87 -24.39
CA LYS A 3 38.43 -13.63 -23.27
C LYS A 3 38.37 -14.85 -22.31
N ALA A 4 37.61 -14.76 -21.21
CA ALA A 4 37.75 -15.62 -20.01
C ALA A 4 36.78 -16.82 -19.90
N GLU A 5 37.09 -17.72 -18.95
CA GLU A 5 36.28 -18.84 -18.43
C GLU A 5 35.07 -18.39 -17.59
N VAL A 6 34.04 -19.25 -17.45
CA VAL A 6 33.17 -19.42 -16.25
C VAL A 6 32.67 -20.88 -16.20
N SER A 7 32.30 -21.41 -15.02
CA SER A 7 31.81 -22.79 -14.81
C SER A 7 30.39 -22.86 -14.19
N ARG A 8 29.61 -23.90 -14.58
CA ARG A 8 28.50 -24.58 -13.87
C ARG A 8 27.26 -23.78 -13.35
N LEU A 9 26.07 -24.38 -13.62
CA LEU A 9 24.96 -24.75 -12.68
C LEU A 9 23.51 -24.18 -12.95
N LEU A 10 22.56 -25.11 -13.12
CA LEU A 10 21.09 -25.10 -12.82
C LEU A 10 20.05 -24.14 -13.51
N PHE A 11 19.15 -24.77 -14.31
CA PHE A 11 17.66 -24.76 -14.24
C PHE A 11 16.70 -23.77 -14.98
N LEU A 12 15.94 -24.36 -15.95
CA LEU A 12 14.53 -24.17 -16.43
C LEU A 12 13.91 -22.88 -17.04
N LEU A 13 13.29 -23.10 -18.22
CA LEU A 13 11.96 -22.64 -18.73
C LEU A 13 11.74 -21.39 -19.61
N VAL A 14 12.42 -21.40 -20.78
CA VAL A 14 11.81 -21.33 -22.14
C VAL A 14 11.05 -20.05 -22.63
N THR A 15 11.10 -19.74 -23.95
CA THR A 15 10.02 -19.25 -24.90
C THR A 15 10.61 -18.80 -26.26
N ILE A 16 10.03 -19.18 -27.42
CA ILE A 16 9.60 -18.39 -28.63
C ILE A 16 8.96 -19.38 -29.65
N ILE A 17 7.87 -18.98 -30.34
CA ILE A 17 7.51 -19.48 -31.69
C ILE A 17 7.28 -18.25 -32.60
N PRO A 18 7.90 -18.16 -33.80
CA PRO A 18 7.58 -17.15 -34.81
C PRO A 18 6.87 -17.74 -36.05
N LEU A 19 6.27 -16.89 -36.89
CA LEU A 19 5.52 -17.32 -38.08
C LEU A 19 6.44 -17.91 -39.16
N ALA A 20 5.94 -18.96 -39.82
CA ALA A 20 6.41 -19.42 -41.13
C ALA A 20 5.21 -19.51 -42.09
N ALA A 21 5.41 -19.17 -43.36
CA ALA A 21 4.30 -19.01 -44.31
C ALA A 21 3.54 -20.31 -44.62
N GLN A 22 2.22 -20.18 -44.80
CA GLN A 22 1.34 -21.24 -45.29
C GLN A 22 1.84 -21.75 -46.64
N GLY A 23 1.94 -23.07 -46.80
CA GLY A 23 2.48 -23.74 -48.00
C GLY A 23 3.88 -24.34 -47.84
N SER A 24 4.60 -24.04 -46.75
CA SER A 24 5.90 -24.69 -46.48
C SER A 24 5.75 -26.10 -45.88
N ARG A 25 6.71 -27.00 -46.16
CA ARG A 25 6.73 -28.38 -45.59
C ARG A 25 6.78 -28.43 -44.06
N LEU A 26 7.20 -27.35 -43.41
CA LEU A 26 7.16 -27.18 -41.95
C LEU A 26 5.73 -27.02 -41.42
N TYR A 27 4.85 -26.36 -42.17
CA TYR A 27 3.45 -26.16 -41.78
C TYR A 27 2.68 -27.49 -41.77
N SER A 28 2.89 -28.36 -42.77
CA SER A 28 2.33 -29.72 -42.78
C SER A 28 2.83 -30.62 -41.64
N TRP A 29 4.06 -30.39 -41.15
CA TRP A 29 4.61 -31.15 -40.02
C TRP A 29 4.09 -30.62 -38.67
N ALA A 30 3.82 -29.31 -38.56
CA ALA A 30 3.19 -28.71 -37.39
C ALA A 30 1.76 -29.25 -37.16
N ASN A 31 0.92 -29.32 -38.21
CA ASN A 31 -0.44 -29.85 -38.08
C ASN A 31 -0.46 -31.34 -37.69
N GLN A 32 0.51 -32.14 -38.11
CA GLN A 32 0.65 -33.55 -37.67
C GLN A 32 0.98 -33.68 -36.16
N LEU A 33 1.59 -32.66 -35.56
CA LEU A 33 1.79 -32.58 -34.10
C LEU A 33 0.54 -32.08 -33.36
N GLU A 34 -0.31 -31.29 -34.02
CA GLU A 34 -1.54 -30.73 -33.42
C GLU A 34 -2.68 -31.77 -33.37
N GLU A 35 -2.78 -32.67 -34.36
CA GLU A 35 -3.77 -33.77 -34.37
C GLU A 35 -3.46 -34.92 -33.37
N SER A 36 -2.35 -34.87 -32.62
CA SER A 36 -1.84 -36.02 -31.85
C SER A 36 -1.67 -35.81 -30.33
N GLY A 37 -2.57 -35.07 -29.66
CA GLY A 37 -2.50 -34.90 -28.19
C GLY A 37 -3.76 -34.43 -27.45
N LYS A 38 -4.71 -35.33 -27.14
CA LYS A 38 -5.71 -35.09 -26.08
C LYS A 38 -5.05 -35.08 -24.70
N ASP A 39 -5.42 -34.14 -23.82
CA ASP A 39 -4.94 -34.09 -22.43
C ASP A 39 -5.22 -35.39 -21.69
N LYS A 40 -4.16 -36.09 -21.26
CA LYS A 40 -4.27 -37.36 -20.54
C LYS A 40 -4.42 -37.12 -19.03
N VAL A 41 -5.67 -36.99 -18.59
CA VAL A 41 -6.06 -37.23 -17.19
C VAL A 41 -5.37 -38.50 -16.68
N THR A 42 -4.65 -38.40 -15.56
CA THR A 42 -3.80 -39.46 -15.01
C THR A 42 -4.30 -39.79 -13.61
N ASN A 43 -5.27 -40.69 -13.50
CA ASN A 43 -5.86 -41.05 -12.21
C ASN A 43 -4.88 -41.90 -11.38
N LEU A 44 -4.64 -41.53 -10.13
CA LEU A 44 -3.72 -42.23 -9.23
C LEU A 44 -4.45 -42.67 -7.97
N GLN A 45 -4.82 -43.94 -7.96
CA GLN A 45 -5.51 -44.56 -6.84
C GLN A 45 -4.49 -45.21 -5.90
N PHE A 46 -4.48 -44.75 -4.66
CA PHE A 46 -3.69 -45.29 -3.56
C PHE A 46 -4.41 -45.05 -2.23
N TYR A 47 -3.94 -45.72 -1.17
CA TYR A 47 -4.58 -45.73 0.15
C TYR A 47 -3.54 -45.42 1.22
N PHE A 48 -3.84 -44.52 2.15
CA PHE A 48 -2.98 -44.22 3.30
C PHE A 48 -3.61 -44.70 4.61
N HIS A 49 -2.77 -45.13 5.55
CA HIS A 49 -3.21 -45.85 6.76
C HIS A 49 -2.78 -45.13 8.05
N ASP A 50 -3.61 -44.17 8.50
CA ASP A 50 -3.46 -43.43 9.77
C ASP A 50 -3.74 -44.34 10.97
N THR A 51 -2.70 -44.58 11.79
CA THR A 51 -2.76 -45.39 13.01
C THR A 51 -2.53 -44.52 14.25
N LEU A 52 -3.63 -44.05 14.85
CA LEU A 52 -3.65 -43.17 16.03
C LEU A 52 -3.21 -43.85 17.35
N SER A 53 -3.33 -45.17 17.43
CA SER A 53 -3.16 -45.93 18.67
C SER A 53 -2.90 -47.40 18.40
N GLY A 54 -2.00 -48.02 19.16
CA GLY A 54 -1.63 -49.42 19.03
C GLY A 54 -0.16 -49.64 19.39
N LYS A 55 0.41 -50.80 19.03
CA LYS A 55 1.84 -51.08 19.24
C LYS A 55 2.77 -50.21 18.37
N ASN A 56 2.34 -49.88 17.16
CA ASN A 56 3.09 -49.08 16.18
C ASN A 56 2.19 -47.95 15.62
N PRO A 57 2.01 -46.83 16.33
CA PRO A 57 1.27 -45.68 15.78
C PRO A 57 2.08 -44.95 14.70
N THR A 58 1.42 -44.52 13.62
CA THR A 58 2.01 -43.71 12.54
C THR A 58 1.73 -42.21 12.72
N ALA A 59 0.76 -41.87 13.58
CA ALA A 59 0.38 -40.51 13.92
C ALA A 59 0.73 -40.18 15.38
N VAL A 60 1.34 -39.02 15.62
CA VAL A 60 1.76 -38.55 16.94
C VAL A 60 1.17 -37.16 17.22
N LYS A 61 0.44 -37.02 18.32
CA LYS A 61 -0.08 -35.73 18.78
C LYS A 61 1.06 -34.84 19.27
N VAL A 62 1.23 -33.68 18.64
CA VAL A 62 2.27 -32.67 18.97
C VAL A 62 1.70 -31.43 19.67
N ALA A 63 0.38 -31.21 19.60
CA ALA A 63 -0.32 -30.22 20.42
C ALA A 63 -1.69 -30.75 20.87
N GLN A 64 -2.11 -30.41 22.09
CA GLN A 64 -3.39 -30.78 22.68
C GLN A 64 -4.28 -29.53 22.83
N ALA A 65 -5.56 -29.67 22.46
CA ALA A 65 -6.60 -28.68 22.77
C ALA A 65 -6.74 -28.49 24.29
N ALA A 66 -7.14 -27.30 24.73
CA ALA A 66 -7.50 -27.09 26.13
C ALA A 66 -8.77 -27.90 26.45
N ASP A 67 -8.71 -28.74 27.48
CA ASP A 67 -9.82 -29.59 27.91
C ASP A 67 -10.97 -28.73 28.48
N SER A 68 -11.90 -28.35 27.59
CA SER A 68 -13.12 -27.61 27.94
C SER A 68 -14.34 -28.42 27.53
N GLU A 69 -15.22 -28.73 28.50
CA GLU A 69 -16.36 -29.64 28.37
C GLU A 69 -17.49 -29.14 27.42
N LYS A 70 -17.22 -28.10 26.62
CA LYS A 70 -18.17 -27.42 25.74
C LYS A 70 -17.86 -27.54 24.25
N SER A 71 -16.79 -28.24 23.88
CA SER A 71 -16.37 -28.44 22.49
C SER A 71 -16.53 -29.91 22.08
N PRO A 72 -17.48 -30.28 21.19
CA PRO A 72 -17.62 -31.64 20.65
C PRO A 72 -16.56 -31.97 19.59
N THR A 73 -15.52 -31.14 19.50
CA THR A 73 -14.34 -31.36 18.66
C THR A 73 -13.09 -30.92 19.42
N LEU A 74 -11.97 -31.55 19.12
CA LEU A 74 -10.70 -31.31 19.82
C LEU A 74 -9.89 -30.19 19.15
N PHE A 75 -10.59 -29.07 18.89
CA PHE A 75 -10.14 -27.87 18.20
C PHE A 75 -8.79 -27.35 18.71
N GLY A 76 -7.85 -27.13 17.78
CA GLY A 76 -6.48 -26.71 18.10
C GLY A 76 -5.52 -27.86 18.46
N SER A 77 -5.99 -29.11 18.59
CA SER A 77 -5.07 -30.27 18.63
C SER A 77 -4.37 -30.44 17.29
N VAL A 78 -3.07 -30.74 17.31
CA VAL A 78 -2.24 -30.95 16.11
C VAL A 78 -1.52 -32.29 16.21
N PHE A 79 -1.46 -33.01 15.10
CA PHE A 79 -0.80 -34.30 14.95
C PHE A 79 0.21 -34.21 13.80
N MET A 80 1.38 -34.82 13.97
CA MET A 80 2.25 -35.21 12.86
C MET A 80 1.94 -36.64 12.41
N VAL A 81 2.11 -36.91 11.12
CA VAL A 81 1.87 -38.22 10.50
C VAL A 81 3.03 -38.66 9.61
N ASP A 82 3.21 -39.97 9.53
CA ASP A 82 4.14 -40.67 8.64
C ASP A 82 3.53 -42.02 8.22
N ASP A 83 2.37 -41.94 7.56
CA ASP A 83 1.48 -43.09 7.28
C ASP A 83 1.96 -43.90 6.07
N ALA A 84 1.72 -45.22 6.08
CA ALA A 84 2.05 -46.10 4.96
C ALA A 84 1.10 -45.89 3.76
N LEU A 85 1.65 -45.86 2.53
CA LEU A 85 0.90 -45.69 1.28
C LEU A 85 0.89 -47.00 0.48
N THR A 86 -0.29 -47.46 0.05
CA THR A 86 -0.49 -48.80 -0.55
C THR A 86 -1.35 -48.77 -1.83
N GLU A 87 -1.19 -49.78 -2.68
CA GLU A 87 -1.94 -49.93 -3.96
C GLU A 87 -3.44 -50.22 -3.76
N THR A 88 -3.82 -50.90 -2.68
CA THR A 88 -5.22 -51.25 -2.36
C THR A 88 -5.56 -50.95 -0.90
N ALA A 89 -6.85 -51.04 -0.54
CA ALA A 89 -7.34 -50.70 0.79
C ALA A 89 -6.90 -51.65 1.93
N ASP A 90 -6.25 -52.79 1.63
CA ASP A 90 -5.72 -53.70 2.65
C ASP A 90 -4.40 -53.12 3.22
N PRO A 91 -4.23 -52.94 4.54
CA PRO A 91 -2.95 -52.51 5.14
C PRO A 91 -1.77 -53.47 4.88
N LYS A 92 -2.01 -54.70 4.43
CA LYS A 92 -0.98 -55.68 3.97
C LYS A 92 -0.69 -55.59 2.47
N SER A 93 -1.38 -54.71 1.75
CA SER A 93 -1.16 -54.47 0.33
C SER A 93 0.24 -53.91 0.06
N LYS A 94 0.67 -53.98 -1.20
CA LYS A 94 2.00 -53.57 -1.63
C LYS A 94 2.22 -52.08 -1.31
N LEU A 95 3.28 -51.81 -0.54
CA LEU A 95 3.73 -50.46 -0.23
C LEU A 95 4.22 -49.77 -1.51
N VAL A 96 3.72 -48.55 -1.75
CA VAL A 96 4.16 -47.67 -2.85
C VAL A 96 4.79 -46.38 -2.35
N GLY A 97 4.76 -46.12 -1.04
CA GLY A 97 5.30 -44.89 -0.47
C GLY A 97 4.83 -44.59 0.95
N ARG A 98 4.90 -43.31 1.32
CA ARG A 98 4.48 -42.78 2.63
C ARG A 98 3.73 -41.45 2.49
N ALA A 99 2.88 -41.12 3.45
CA ALA A 99 2.19 -39.83 3.56
C ALA A 99 2.68 -39.10 4.82
N GLN A 100 3.47 -38.04 4.62
CA GLN A 100 4.21 -37.34 5.68
C GLN A 100 3.72 -35.91 5.86
N GLY A 101 3.51 -35.47 7.10
CA GLY A 101 3.16 -34.09 7.37
C GLY A 101 2.41 -33.90 8.68
N LEU A 102 1.36 -33.06 8.65
CA LEU A 102 0.52 -32.79 9.82
C LEU A 102 -0.95 -32.56 9.47
N TYR A 103 -1.80 -32.76 10.47
CA TYR A 103 -3.15 -32.21 10.49
C TYR A 103 -3.47 -31.56 11.84
N GLY A 104 -4.22 -30.45 11.80
CA GLY A 104 -4.71 -29.74 12.98
C GLY A 104 -6.23 -29.62 12.97
N SER A 105 -6.90 -29.83 14.10
CA SER A 105 -8.34 -29.64 14.20
C SER A 105 -8.70 -28.15 14.08
N SER A 106 -9.49 -27.80 13.07
CA SER A 106 -9.67 -26.42 12.59
C SER A 106 -11.10 -25.88 12.69
N CYS A 107 -12.04 -26.67 13.22
CA CYS A 107 -13.44 -26.26 13.45
C CYS A 107 -13.91 -26.73 14.85
N LYS A 108 -14.76 -25.94 15.51
CA LYS A 108 -15.31 -26.23 16.86
C LYS A 108 -16.62 -27.01 16.85
N GLU A 109 -17.35 -26.93 15.73
CA GLU A 109 -18.70 -27.46 15.57
C GLU A 109 -18.75 -28.70 14.65
N GLU A 110 -17.72 -28.88 13.82
CA GLU A 110 -17.58 -29.99 12.85
C GLU A 110 -16.19 -30.63 12.94
N LEU A 111 -16.05 -31.89 12.50
CA LEU A 111 -14.77 -32.59 12.36
C LEU A 111 -13.95 -32.10 11.15
N GLY A 112 -13.59 -30.82 11.18
CA GLY A 112 -12.70 -30.17 10.22
C GLY A 112 -11.23 -30.31 10.60
N LEU A 113 -10.41 -30.77 9.65
CA LEU A 113 -8.96 -30.84 9.77
C LEU A 113 -8.32 -29.87 8.77
N LEU A 114 -7.43 -28.99 9.22
CA LEU A 114 -6.47 -28.32 8.33
C LEU A 114 -5.31 -29.31 8.10
N MET A 115 -5.11 -29.73 6.85
CA MET A 115 -4.04 -30.65 6.48
C MET A 115 -2.91 -29.93 5.77
N ALA A 116 -1.67 -30.35 6.04
CA ALA A 116 -0.49 -30.04 5.24
C ALA A 116 0.37 -31.30 5.15
N MET A 117 0.28 -32.02 4.03
CA MET A 117 0.94 -33.32 3.84
C MET A 117 1.67 -33.40 2.49
N SER A 118 2.71 -34.24 2.45
CA SER A 118 3.41 -34.65 1.25
C SER A 118 3.36 -36.17 1.11
N PHE A 119 2.86 -36.65 -0.03
CA PHE A 119 2.91 -38.05 -0.41
C PHE A 119 4.23 -38.30 -1.14
N CYS A 120 5.00 -39.29 -0.70
CA CYS A 120 6.33 -39.63 -1.20
C CYS A 120 6.30 -41.06 -1.74
N PHE A 121 6.57 -41.26 -3.03
CA PHE A 121 6.51 -42.58 -3.66
C PHE A 121 7.87 -43.29 -3.62
N GLU A 122 7.90 -44.49 -3.05
CA GLU A 122 9.11 -45.30 -2.84
C GLU A 122 9.25 -46.43 -3.87
N ASP A 123 8.15 -46.79 -4.57
CA ASP A 123 8.11 -47.83 -5.59
C ASP A 123 7.14 -47.51 -6.75
N GLY A 124 7.23 -48.30 -7.83
CA GLY A 124 6.37 -48.18 -9.01
C GLY A 124 6.77 -47.04 -9.95
N PRO A 125 5.93 -46.71 -10.95
CA PRO A 125 6.25 -45.74 -12.02
C PRO A 125 6.34 -44.28 -11.56
N TYR A 126 6.18 -44.00 -10.26
CA TYR A 126 6.27 -42.67 -9.66
C TYR A 126 7.36 -42.56 -8.58
N LYS A 127 8.18 -43.60 -8.41
CA LYS A 127 9.28 -43.67 -7.46
C LYS A 127 10.14 -42.39 -7.47
N ASP A 128 10.62 -42.02 -6.29
CA ASP A 128 11.44 -40.82 -6.00
C ASP A 128 10.75 -39.48 -6.36
N SER A 129 9.42 -39.50 -6.56
CA SER A 129 8.58 -38.31 -6.74
C SER A 129 7.75 -38.03 -5.49
N THR A 130 7.40 -36.76 -5.29
CA THR A 130 6.53 -36.36 -4.16
C THR A 130 5.41 -35.40 -4.60
N ILE A 131 4.32 -35.33 -3.83
CA ILE A 131 3.15 -34.48 -4.09
C ILE A 131 2.72 -33.81 -2.78
N SER A 132 2.72 -32.48 -2.72
CA SER A 132 2.38 -31.71 -1.53
C SER A 132 0.99 -31.06 -1.65
N MET A 133 0.18 -31.20 -0.60
CA MET A 133 -1.21 -30.73 -0.53
C MET A 133 -1.46 -29.98 0.77
N ILE A 134 -2.15 -28.85 0.69
CA ILE A 134 -2.53 -28.02 1.85
C ILE A 134 -3.98 -27.57 1.68
N GLY A 135 -4.84 -27.79 2.69
CA GLY A 135 -6.25 -27.38 2.61
C GLY A 135 -7.12 -27.81 3.79
N LYS A 136 -8.38 -27.35 3.83
CA LYS A 136 -9.40 -27.81 4.77
C LYS A 136 -9.98 -29.15 4.30
N ASN A 137 -9.86 -30.16 5.14
CA ASN A 137 -10.45 -31.48 4.99
C ASN A 137 -11.60 -31.63 6.01
N SER A 138 -12.85 -31.39 5.59
CA SER A 138 -14.06 -31.69 6.39
C SER A 138 -14.31 -33.20 6.37
N ALA A 139 -13.79 -33.94 7.36
CA ALA A 139 -13.60 -35.39 7.27
C ALA A 139 -14.88 -36.22 7.09
N MET A 140 -16.05 -35.64 7.37
CA MET A 140 -17.38 -36.24 7.20
C MET A 140 -17.94 -36.13 5.76
N ASN A 141 -17.39 -35.26 4.91
CA ASN A 141 -17.90 -35.05 3.55
C ASN A 141 -17.47 -36.22 2.63
N PRO A 142 -18.36 -36.73 1.76
CA PRO A 142 -18.11 -37.91 0.94
C PRO A 142 -17.18 -37.66 -0.26
N VAL A 143 -17.10 -36.41 -0.72
CA VAL A 143 -16.14 -35.91 -1.72
C VAL A 143 -15.57 -34.63 -1.15
N ARG A 144 -14.25 -34.48 -1.23
CA ARG A 144 -13.51 -33.34 -0.63
C ARG A 144 -12.37 -32.98 -1.55
N GLU A 145 -12.36 -31.74 -2.03
CA GLU A 145 -11.34 -31.20 -2.92
C GLU A 145 -10.21 -30.57 -2.11
N MET A 146 -8.97 -30.99 -2.36
CA MET A 146 -7.77 -30.40 -1.75
C MET A 146 -6.77 -29.99 -2.83
N PRO A 147 -6.30 -28.72 -2.86
CA PRO A 147 -5.39 -28.28 -3.90
C PRO A 147 -3.99 -28.88 -3.72
N ILE A 148 -3.42 -29.36 -4.82
CA ILE A 148 -1.99 -29.71 -4.91
C ILE A 148 -1.21 -28.40 -5.03
N VAL A 149 -0.34 -28.14 -4.06
CA VAL A 149 0.44 -26.89 -3.93
C VAL A 149 1.90 -27.04 -4.37
N GLY A 150 2.36 -28.26 -4.62
CA GLY A 150 3.70 -28.53 -5.12
C GLY A 150 4.00 -30.02 -5.24
N GLY A 151 5.25 -30.34 -5.58
CA GLY A 151 5.73 -31.71 -5.68
C GLY A 151 7.18 -31.78 -6.19
N THR A 152 7.74 -32.98 -6.23
CA THR A 152 9.06 -33.27 -6.80
C THR A 152 8.99 -34.46 -7.77
N GLY A 153 10.11 -34.81 -8.41
CA GLY A 153 10.14 -35.83 -9.47
C GLY A 153 9.12 -35.55 -10.58
N MET A 154 8.27 -36.54 -10.87
CA MET A 154 7.24 -36.50 -11.92
C MET A 154 6.16 -35.43 -11.73
N PHE A 155 5.95 -34.91 -10.51
CA PHE A 155 4.86 -34.00 -10.17
C PHE A 155 5.30 -32.54 -9.96
N ARG A 156 6.54 -32.20 -10.33
CA ARG A 156 7.20 -30.91 -10.04
C ARG A 156 6.45 -29.64 -10.48
N MET A 157 5.46 -29.75 -11.37
CA MET A 157 4.56 -28.67 -11.80
C MET A 157 3.09 -29.12 -11.95
N ALA A 158 2.68 -30.19 -11.25
CA ALA A 158 1.29 -30.65 -11.28
C ALA A 158 0.36 -29.61 -10.64
N ARG A 159 -0.76 -29.30 -11.32
CA ARG A 159 -1.88 -28.53 -10.78
C ARG A 159 -3.14 -29.39 -10.86
N GLY A 160 -3.89 -29.45 -9.76
CA GLY A 160 -5.13 -30.21 -9.68
C GLY A 160 -5.71 -30.20 -8.27
N TYR A 161 -6.91 -30.77 -8.16
CA TYR A 161 -7.57 -31.06 -6.90
C TYR A 161 -7.47 -32.56 -6.63
N ALA A 162 -7.13 -32.92 -5.39
CA ALA A 162 -7.30 -34.28 -4.91
C ALA A 162 -8.75 -34.52 -4.48
N ILE A 163 -9.29 -35.70 -4.77
CA ILE A 163 -10.55 -36.18 -4.21
C ILE A 163 -10.24 -37.09 -3.00
N ALA A 164 -10.97 -36.89 -1.90
CA ALA A 164 -10.90 -37.74 -0.71
C ALA A 164 -12.20 -38.53 -0.47
N GLN A 165 -12.09 -39.83 -0.19
CA GLN A 165 -13.22 -40.73 0.10
C GLN A 165 -12.92 -41.64 1.31
N THR A 166 -13.52 -41.34 2.47
CA THR A 166 -13.26 -42.10 3.71
C THR A 166 -14.05 -43.41 3.75
N HIS A 167 -13.36 -44.55 3.94
CA HIS A 167 -13.97 -45.88 4.09
C HIS A 167 -13.73 -46.48 5.48
N CYS A 168 -14.66 -46.30 6.41
CA CYS A 168 -14.55 -46.86 7.77
C CYS A 168 -14.85 -48.38 7.77
N GLN A 169 -13.82 -49.22 7.86
CA GLN A 169 -13.96 -50.67 8.00
C GLN A 169 -14.28 -51.11 9.45
N LYS A 170 -14.92 -52.27 9.62
CA LYS A 170 -15.29 -52.82 10.95
C LYS A 170 -14.31 -53.90 11.40
N VAL A 171 -13.17 -53.51 11.97
CA VAL A 171 -12.27 -54.47 12.64
C VAL A 171 -12.92 -55.00 13.93
N LYS A 172 -12.86 -56.32 14.15
CA LYS A 172 -13.25 -56.93 15.43
C LYS A 172 -12.16 -56.68 16.47
N VAL A 173 -12.42 -55.80 17.44
CA VAL A 173 -11.54 -55.56 18.59
C VAL A 173 -11.57 -56.78 19.52
N GLY A 174 -10.40 -57.27 19.94
CA GLY A 174 -10.27 -58.25 21.01
C GLY A 174 -10.27 -57.58 22.39
N ASP A 175 -10.84 -58.22 23.41
CA ASP A 175 -11.32 -57.57 24.65
C ASP A 175 -10.30 -56.81 25.54
N ASN A 176 -8.99 -56.88 25.27
CA ASN A 176 -7.95 -56.43 26.21
C ASN A 176 -7.63 -54.93 26.18
N ASP A 177 -7.88 -54.19 25.09
CA ASP A 177 -7.44 -52.79 24.96
C ASP A 177 -8.42 -51.73 25.52
N ARG A 178 -9.06 -52.02 26.67
CA ARG A 178 -10.00 -51.11 27.37
C ARG A 178 -9.31 -49.93 28.10
N LYS A 179 -8.29 -49.31 27.50
CA LYS A 179 -7.60 -48.10 28.01
C LYS A 179 -7.41 -47.01 26.95
N GLY A 180 -8.36 -46.86 26.03
CA GLY A 180 -8.46 -45.67 25.20
C GLY A 180 -8.75 -44.40 26.03
N GLY A 181 -8.06 -43.30 25.73
CA GLY A 181 -8.32 -41.99 26.33
C GLY A 181 -9.64 -41.35 25.87
N PRO A 182 -9.91 -40.07 26.19
CA PRO A 182 -11.19 -39.40 25.90
C PRO A 182 -11.69 -39.56 24.45
N TRP A 183 -10.75 -39.54 23.50
CA TRP A 183 -10.91 -39.73 22.06
C TRP A 183 -11.65 -41.02 21.67
N ALA A 184 -11.63 -42.05 22.52
CA ALA A 184 -12.33 -43.32 22.30
C ALA A 184 -13.84 -43.28 22.67
N LYS A 185 -14.29 -42.26 23.41
CA LYS A 185 -15.71 -42.16 23.83
C LYS A 185 -16.63 -41.64 22.73
N GLU A 186 -16.15 -40.72 21.89
CA GLU A 186 -16.95 -40.09 20.82
C GLU A 186 -17.09 -40.97 19.56
N LEU A 187 -16.13 -41.86 19.30
CA LEU A 187 -16.09 -42.71 18.10
C LEU A 187 -16.80 -44.08 18.26
N GLY A 188 -17.20 -44.43 19.48
CA GLY A 188 -17.87 -45.71 19.79
C GLY A 188 -16.96 -46.95 19.66
N PRO A 189 -17.50 -48.17 19.83
CA PRO A 189 -16.72 -49.40 20.00
C PRO A 189 -16.20 -50.00 18.68
N LYS A 190 -15.65 -49.17 17.78
CA LYS A 190 -15.17 -49.54 16.43
C LYS A 190 -13.94 -48.72 16.04
N VAL A 191 -12.84 -48.87 16.77
CA VAL A 191 -11.60 -48.10 16.50
C VAL A 191 -10.63 -48.94 15.66
N ASN A 192 -10.74 -48.76 14.35
CA ASN A 192 -9.66 -48.82 13.36
C ASN A 192 -10.18 -48.09 12.12
N THR A 193 -10.08 -46.75 12.11
CA THR A 193 -10.57 -45.92 11.01
C THR A 193 -9.54 -45.88 9.88
N GLU A 194 -9.54 -46.92 9.04
CA GLU A 194 -8.88 -46.89 7.73
C GLU A 194 -9.39 -45.71 6.88
N ARG A 195 -8.52 -45.07 6.09
CA ARG A 195 -8.82 -43.83 5.34
C ARG A 195 -8.25 -43.85 3.92
N GLY A 196 -8.93 -44.52 3.00
CA GLY A 196 -8.65 -44.41 1.57
C GLY A 196 -8.68 -42.98 1.03
N LEU A 197 -7.95 -42.73 -0.07
CA LEU A 197 -7.80 -41.40 -0.66
C LEU A 197 -7.54 -41.46 -2.18
N MET A 198 -8.59 -41.55 -2.97
CA MET A 198 -8.50 -41.68 -4.44
C MET A 198 -8.14 -40.35 -5.13
N ILE A 199 -6.85 -40.04 -5.25
CA ILE A 199 -6.39 -38.79 -5.87
C ILE A 199 -6.42 -38.87 -7.41
N GLN A 200 -7.45 -38.28 -8.02
CA GLN A 200 -7.49 -38.07 -9.47
C GLN A 200 -6.64 -36.84 -9.86
N PHE A 201 -5.96 -36.89 -11.02
CA PHE A 201 -5.14 -35.77 -11.52
C PHE A 201 -5.46 -35.46 -12.98
N GLN A 202 -5.59 -34.18 -13.32
CA GLN A 202 -5.40 -33.72 -14.70
C GLN A 202 -3.91 -33.44 -14.97
N LYS A 203 -3.45 -33.78 -16.19
CA LYS A 203 -2.08 -33.54 -16.65
C LYS A 203 -2.12 -32.89 -18.03
N THR A 204 -1.66 -31.65 -18.09
CA THR A 204 -1.50 -30.85 -19.32
C THR A 204 -0.03 -30.82 -19.77
N ARG A 205 0.25 -30.32 -20.99
CA ARG A 205 1.63 -30.20 -21.52
C ARG A 205 1.83 -28.87 -22.26
N SER A 206 2.96 -28.19 -21.97
CA SER A 206 3.26 -26.77 -22.29
C SER A 206 2.31 -25.79 -21.57
N GLY A 207 2.65 -24.53 -21.27
CA GLY A 207 3.84 -23.67 -21.50
C GLY A 207 3.34 -22.21 -21.56
N PHE A 208 4.01 -21.13 -21.15
CA PHE A 208 5.44 -20.76 -21.15
C PHE A 208 5.71 -19.60 -20.12
N LEU A 209 6.92 -19.01 -20.10
CA LEU A 209 7.49 -17.94 -19.20
C LEU A 209 8.21 -18.46 -17.92
N THR A 210 9.50 -18.20 -17.61
CA THR A 210 10.64 -17.57 -18.35
C THR A 210 12.03 -18.15 -17.94
N HIS A 211 13.07 -17.95 -18.78
CA HIS A 211 14.51 -18.37 -18.68
C HIS A 211 15.34 -17.46 -19.66
N PRO A 212 16.68 -17.52 -19.88
CA PRO A 212 17.80 -18.36 -19.37
C PRO A 212 18.76 -17.58 -18.41
N ALA A 213 20.02 -17.94 -18.09
CA ALA A 213 21.03 -18.92 -18.56
C ALA A 213 22.01 -19.28 -17.38
N ALA A 214 23.10 -20.08 -17.50
CA ALA A 214 23.82 -20.63 -18.66
C ALA A 214 24.55 -21.97 -18.40
N GLU A 215 24.59 -22.80 -19.45
CA GLU A 215 25.74 -23.51 -20.08
C GLU A 215 27.15 -23.43 -19.45
N GLN A 216 28.08 -24.39 -19.64
CA GLN A 216 28.05 -25.73 -20.28
C GLN A 216 29.04 -26.67 -19.51
N VAL A 217 29.82 -27.67 -19.97
CA VAL A 217 30.30 -28.22 -21.28
C VAL A 217 30.54 -29.75 -21.12
N SER A 218 30.81 -30.48 -22.21
CA SER A 218 31.27 -31.90 -22.25
C SER A 218 32.80 -32.06 -21.98
N TYR A 219 33.40 -33.25 -21.86
CA TYR A 219 33.60 -34.27 -22.91
C TYR A 219 33.48 -35.73 -22.42
N ASP A 220 33.18 -36.63 -23.37
CA ASP A 220 33.08 -38.08 -23.20
C ASP A 220 34.43 -38.80 -23.14
N PHE A 221 34.49 -39.93 -22.42
CA PHE A 221 34.79 -41.26 -23.00
C PHE A 221 34.49 -42.37 -21.98
N ALA A 222 34.14 -43.56 -22.49
CA ALA A 222 33.94 -44.81 -21.74
C ALA A 222 34.78 -45.92 -22.41
N PRO A 223 34.93 -47.15 -21.87
CA PRO A 223 34.22 -47.76 -20.74
C PRO A 223 35.08 -48.63 -19.77
N ALA A 224 34.39 -49.40 -18.92
CA ALA A 224 34.72 -50.75 -18.43
C ALA A 224 35.54 -50.98 -17.13
N ASN A 225 34.83 -51.67 -16.20
CA ASN A 225 35.22 -52.90 -15.49
C ASN A 225 36.30 -52.97 -14.38
N LEU A 226 35.81 -53.56 -13.28
CA LEU A 226 36.39 -54.67 -12.48
C LEU A 226 37.41 -54.44 -11.36
N ALA A 227 37.22 -55.31 -10.36
CA ALA A 227 38.13 -55.78 -9.32
C ALA A 227 38.49 -54.83 -8.16
N ALA A 228 38.66 -55.45 -6.99
CA ALA A 228 39.09 -54.81 -5.75
C ALA A 228 40.41 -55.45 -5.29
N VAL A 229 41.29 -54.66 -4.67
CA VAL A 229 42.36 -55.12 -3.77
C VAL A 229 42.59 -54.04 -2.69
N LYS A 230 42.89 -54.46 -1.46
CA LYS A 230 43.34 -53.60 -0.34
C LYS A 230 44.87 -53.80 -0.12
N PRO A 231 45.53 -53.12 0.84
CA PRO A 231 45.94 -51.72 0.79
C PRO A 231 47.45 -51.56 1.08
N PHE A 232 48.15 -50.52 0.60
CA PHE A 232 49.43 -50.15 1.22
C PHE A 232 49.72 -48.64 1.20
N ARG A 233 50.86 -48.26 1.78
CA ARG A 233 51.11 -46.95 2.42
C ARG A 233 51.41 -45.80 1.45
N LEU A 234 50.98 -44.62 1.90
CA LEU A 234 51.52 -43.26 1.67
C LEU A 234 52.85 -43.14 0.90
N ASP A 235 52.85 -42.22 -0.05
CA ASP A 235 53.80 -41.10 -0.01
C ASP A 235 52.99 -39.78 0.06
N SER A 236 53.53 -38.72 0.64
CA SER A 236 52.77 -37.54 1.11
C SER A 236 53.19 -36.25 0.41
N SER A 237 53.07 -36.20 -0.91
CA SER A 237 53.05 -34.95 -1.68
C SER A 237 52.13 -35.06 -2.90
N LEU A 238 51.54 -33.93 -3.31
CA LEU A 238 50.61 -33.76 -4.45
C LEU A 238 49.23 -34.46 -4.33
N LEU A 239 48.19 -33.71 -3.91
CA LEU A 239 46.80 -33.67 -4.44
C LEU A 239 45.93 -32.71 -3.56
N PRO A 240 44.72 -32.24 -3.99
CA PRO A 240 44.06 -31.05 -3.43
C PRO A 240 43.30 -31.19 -2.09
N TRP A 241 43.09 -30.05 -1.42
CA TRP A 241 42.53 -29.89 -0.07
C TRP A 241 41.01 -30.19 0.11
N TRP A 242 40.43 -31.12 -0.65
CA TRP A 242 38.97 -31.39 -0.60
C TRP A 242 38.60 -32.68 0.17
N PHE A 243 39.58 -33.38 0.74
CA PHE A 243 39.39 -34.65 1.45
C PHE A 243 40.20 -34.71 2.75
N LEU A 244 39.68 -34.12 3.83
CA LEU A 244 39.88 -34.54 5.23
C LEU A 244 38.66 -34.12 6.07
N PRO A 245 38.34 -34.82 7.17
CA PRO A 245 37.05 -34.68 7.88
C PRO A 245 36.99 -33.48 8.85
N PRO A 246 35.79 -33.07 9.29
CA PRO A 246 35.64 -31.99 10.26
C PRO A 246 36.03 -32.42 11.68
N MET A 247 37.01 -31.72 12.28
CA MET A 247 37.27 -31.50 13.72
C MET A 247 38.64 -30.75 13.83
N PRO A 248 38.97 -30.05 14.94
CA PRO A 248 38.29 -30.01 16.24
C PRO A 248 37.46 -28.75 16.50
N ILE A 249 36.44 -28.89 17.35
CA ILE A 249 35.72 -27.77 17.96
C ILE A 249 36.66 -27.02 18.91
N SER A 250 36.97 -25.77 18.58
CA SER A 250 37.74 -24.87 19.45
C SER A 250 36.89 -24.33 20.61
N ASN A 251 36.82 -25.11 21.69
CA ASN A 251 36.37 -24.74 23.03
C ASN A 251 34.84 -24.42 23.18
N PRO A 252 34.02 -25.39 23.65
CA PRO A 252 32.56 -25.25 23.78
C PRO A 252 32.11 -24.41 25.00
N ARG A 253 32.77 -23.27 25.26
CA ARG A 253 32.39 -22.30 26.30
C ARG A 253 32.12 -20.88 25.79
N LYS A 254 32.04 -20.66 24.47
CA LYS A 254 31.39 -19.46 23.89
C LYS A 254 30.04 -19.86 23.28
N ARG A 255 28.97 -19.23 23.77
CA ARG A 255 27.58 -19.51 23.41
C ARG A 255 27.35 -19.28 21.91
N PRO A 256 26.50 -20.07 21.22
CA PRO A 256 26.04 -19.71 19.88
C PRO A 256 25.37 -18.33 19.95
N ILE A 257 25.82 -17.39 19.13
CA ILE A 257 25.48 -15.97 19.29
C ILE A 257 24.03 -15.74 18.85
N CYS A 258 23.12 -15.51 19.80
CA CYS A 258 21.67 -15.35 19.60
C CYS A 258 21.24 -14.05 18.86
N VAL A 259 22.12 -13.47 18.03
CA VAL A 259 21.94 -12.17 17.39
C VAL A 259 20.79 -12.15 16.37
N ALA A 260 20.50 -13.27 15.70
CA ALA A 260 19.39 -13.35 14.74
C ALA A 260 18.03 -12.94 15.35
N ARG A 261 17.70 -13.40 16.57
CA ARG A 261 16.45 -13.00 17.26
C ARG A 261 16.41 -11.49 17.54
N SER A 262 17.55 -10.85 17.82
CA SER A 262 17.61 -9.40 18.09
C SER A 262 17.45 -8.52 16.84
N PHE A 263 17.60 -9.08 15.63
CA PHE A 263 17.34 -8.35 14.37
C PHE A 263 15.93 -8.56 13.81
N LEU A 264 15.18 -9.54 14.33
CA LEU A 264 13.88 -9.97 13.78
C LEU A 264 12.66 -9.49 14.60
N SER A 265 12.85 -8.60 15.60
CA SER A 265 11.74 -7.88 16.22
C SER A 265 11.02 -7.01 15.19
N ARG A 266 9.71 -7.23 15.02
CA ARG A 266 8.90 -6.61 13.94
C ARG A 266 8.41 -5.20 14.28
N ASN A 267 8.29 -4.89 15.57
CA ASN A 267 7.98 -3.57 16.11
C ASN A 267 9.18 -3.10 16.94
N ALA A 268 9.89 -2.06 16.49
CA ALA A 268 11.19 -1.66 17.05
C ALA A 268 11.42 -0.14 16.86
N THR A 269 11.99 0.54 17.86
CA THR A 269 12.24 2.00 17.78
C THR A 269 13.45 2.35 16.90
N LYS A 270 13.64 3.64 16.62
CA LYS A 270 14.86 4.14 15.94
C LYS A 270 16.14 3.84 16.72
N GLU A 271 16.06 3.65 18.04
CA GLU A 271 17.20 3.32 18.91
C GLU A 271 17.55 1.84 18.83
N GLU A 272 16.57 0.93 18.76
CA GLU A 272 16.85 -0.47 18.46
C GLU A 272 17.53 -0.63 17.09
N LEU A 273 17.14 0.17 16.09
CA LEU A 273 17.79 0.17 14.79
C LEU A 273 19.22 0.76 14.85
N SER A 274 19.52 1.72 15.71
CA SER A 274 20.90 2.22 15.87
C SER A 274 21.79 1.22 16.61
N GLN A 275 21.29 0.58 17.67
CA GLN A 275 21.98 -0.51 18.37
C GLN A 275 22.19 -1.75 17.48
N ALA A 276 21.24 -2.03 16.58
CA ALA A 276 21.39 -3.09 15.59
C ALA A 276 22.55 -2.79 14.63
N VAL A 277 22.69 -1.54 14.18
CA VAL A 277 23.70 -1.13 13.20
C VAL A 277 25.09 -0.93 13.80
N SER A 278 25.25 -0.45 15.03
CA SER A 278 26.57 -0.41 15.68
C SER A 278 27.15 -1.82 15.91
N ARG A 279 26.29 -2.83 16.12
CA ARG A 279 26.71 -4.24 16.12
C ARG A 279 27.19 -4.73 14.74
N LEU A 280 26.73 -4.13 13.63
CA LEU A 280 27.26 -4.42 12.30
C LEU A 280 28.68 -3.91 12.11
N GLU A 281 29.06 -2.81 12.75
CA GLU A 281 30.42 -2.23 12.64
C GLU A 281 31.45 -3.23 13.19
N SER A 282 31.25 -3.73 14.43
CA SER A 282 32.11 -4.77 15.02
C SER A 282 32.09 -6.10 14.24
N LEU A 283 30.94 -6.49 13.68
CA LEU A 283 30.88 -7.67 12.78
C LEU A 283 31.61 -7.44 11.44
N THR A 284 31.73 -6.20 10.98
CA THR A 284 32.51 -5.84 9.78
C THR A 284 34.01 -5.97 10.05
N GLU A 285 34.47 -5.48 11.22
CA GLU A 285 35.86 -5.61 11.67
C GLU A 285 36.28 -7.07 11.85
N GLN A 286 35.36 -7.91 12.33
CA GLN A 286 35.55 -9.37 12.45
C GLN A 286 35.35 -10.13 11.12
N GLY A 287 35.07 -9.43 10.01
CA GLY A 287 34.86 -10.04 8.69
C GLY A 287 33.63 -10.94 8.54
N VAL A 288 32.70 -10.90 9.51
CA VAL A 288 31.56 -11.83 9.59
C VAL A 288 30.51 -11.50 8.53
N ARG A 289 30.20 -12.47 7.67
CA ARG A 289 29.11 -12.39 6.69
C ARG A 289 27.77 -12.70 7.34
N LEU A 290 26.82 -11.77 7.24
CA LEU A 290 25.44 -12.01 7.66
C LEU A 290 24.59 -12.64 6.54
N PRO A 291 23.54 -13.43 6.89
CA PRO A 291 22.58 -13.94 5.92
C PRO A 291 21.87 -12.82 5.13
N PHE A 292 21.55 -13.09 3.86
CA PHE A 292 20.88 -12.13 2.99
C PHE A 292 19.51 -11.67 3.51
N GLU A 293 18.76 -12.55 4.19
CA GLU A 293 17.45 -12.24 4.78
C GLU A 293 17.55 -11.20 5.89
N VAL A 294 18.56 -11.32 6.76
CA VAL A 294 18.84 -10.35 7.83
C VAL A 294 19.19 -9.00 7.24
N LEU A 295 20.03 -8.98 6.20
CA LEU A 295 20.44 -7.75 5.51
C LEU A 295 19.27 -7.10 4.74
N ALA A 296 18.42 -7.89 4.09
CA ALA A 296 17.20 -7.43 3.42
C ALA A 296 16.19 -6.85 4.43
N SER A 297 15.96 -7.53 5.56
CA SER A 297 15.09 -7.06 6.65
C SER A 297 15.61 -5.75 7.28
N LEU A 298 16.92 -5.63 7.51
CA LEU A 298 17.52 -4.39 8.02
C LEU A 298 17.43 -3.24 7.00
N LEU A 299 17.54 -3.51 5.70
CA LEU A 299 17.33 -2.51 4.64
C LEU A 299 15.87 -2.07 4.54
N GLN A 300 14.91 -3.01 4.61
CA GLN A 300 13.48 -2.74 4.71
C GLN A 300 13.20 -1.79 5.89
N ARG A 301 13.62 -2.19 7.10
CA ARG A 301 13.51 -1.38 8.34
C ARG A 301 14.11 0.03 8.16
N CYS A 302 15.28 0.15 7.53
CA CYS A 302 15.89 1.46 7.28
C CYS A 302 15.09 2.33 6.28
N GLY A 303 14.46 1.71 5.27
CA GLY A 303 13.56 2.40 4.36
C GLY A 303 12.30 2.91 5.07
N ASP A 304 11.68 2.05 5.87
CA ASP A 304 10.43 2.36 6.59
C ASP A 304 10.64 3.46 7.66
N THR A 305 11.75 3.42 8.41
CA THR A 305 12.10 4.49 9.38
C THR A 305 12.75 5.73 8.74
N ARG A 306 12.97 5.73 7.43
CA ARG A 306 13.73 6.73 6.63
C ARG A 306 15.15 6.99 7.17
N SER A 307 15.80 5.95 7.71
CA SER A 307 17.09 6.03 8.41
C SER A 307 18.30 5.95 7.46
N LEU A 308 18.53 7.02 6.69
CA LEU A 308 19.59 7.09 5.66
C LEU A 308 21.01 6.79 6.17
N LYS A 309 21.37 7.19 7.40
CA LYS A 309 22.71 6.91 7.97
C LYS A 309 22.92 5.41 8.13
N GLN A 310 21.96 4.73 8.74
CA GLN A 310 21.92 3.28 8.95
C GLN A 310 21.92 2.51 7.63
N GLY A 311 21.07 2.90 6.68
CA GLY A 311 21.03 2.29 5.35
C GLY A 311 22.35 2.42 4.57
N ARG A 312 23.04 3.57 4.68
CA ARG A 312 24.38 3.77 4.12
C ARG A 312 25.44 2.89 4.78
N TRP A 313 25.36 2.65 6.10
CA TRP A 313 26.24 1.70 6.79
C TRP A 313 26.03 0.26 6.33
N ILE A 314 24.78 -0.21 6.19
CA ILE A 314 24.49 -1.55 5.67
C ILE A 314 25.01 -1.72 4.23
N HIS A 315 24.85 -0.70 3.38
CA HIS A 315 25.43 -0.69 2.02
C HIS A 315 26.97 -0.66 2.02
N ARG A 316 27.61 -0.10 3.06
CA ARG A 316 29.07 -0.17 3.24
C ARG A 316 29.51 -1.57 3.70
N HIS A 317 28.81 -2.16 4.67
CA HIS A 317 29.05 -3.53 5.15
C HIS A 317 28.96 -4.57 4.02
N LEU A 318 27.95 -4.47 3.14
CA LEU A 318 27.83 -5.30 1.92
C LEU A 318 29.09 -5.21 1.04
N LYS A 319 29.59 -4.01 0.76
CA LYS A 319 30.78 -3.79 -0.08
C LYS A 319 32.07 -4.35 0.54
N ILE A 320 32.20 -4.30 1.86
CA ILE A 320 33.40 -4.76 2.58
C ILE A 320 33.41 -6.28 2.74
N THR A 321 32.30 -6.90 3.16
CA THR A 321 32.21 -8.34 3.44
C THR A 321 32.28 -9.26 2.21
N GLY A 322 32.29 -8.69 1.01
CA GLY A 322 32.49 -9.40 -0.25
C GLY A 322 31.37 -9.20 -1.29
N PHE A 323 30.21 -8.68 -0.89
CA PHE A 323 29.10 -8.34 -1.80
C PHE A 323 29.37 -7.04 -2.58
N LYS A 324 30.52 -6.96 -3.26
CA LYS A 324 30.90 -5.86 -4.17
C LYS A 324 29.84 -5.62 -5.27
N ARG A 325 29.12 -6.68 -5.66
CA ARG A 325 27.84 -6.63 -6.36
C ARG A 325 26.82 -7.42 -5.52
N PRO A 326 25.83 -6.79 -4.87
CA PRO A 326 24.74 -7.52 -4.22
C PRO A 326 23.88 -8.26 -5.26
N ASN A 327 23.19 -9.32 -4.84
CA ASN A 327 22.24 -10.03 -5.71
C ASN A 327 21.03 -9.13 -6.05
N THR A 328 20.21 -9.54 -7.01
CA THR A 328 19.04 -8.77 -7.48
C THR A 328 18.08 -8.43 -6.32
N LEU A 329 17.86 -9.36 -5.39
CA LEU A 329 17.00 -9.15 -4.22
C LEU A 329 17.55 -8.07 -3.27
N LEU A 330 18.82 -8.14 -2.86
CA LEU A 330 19.44 -7.12 -2.01
C LEU A 330 19.57 -5.76 -2.74
N SER A 331 19.80 -5.78 -4.06
CA SER A 331 19.79 -4.57 -4.89
C SER A 331 18.41 -3.90 -4.89
N ASN A 332 17.34 -4.67 -5.00
CA ASN A 332 15.97 -4.17 -4.98
C ASN A 332 15.58 -3.58 -3.61
N HIS A 333 16.06 -4.17 -2.49
CA HIS A 333 15.90 -3.60 -1.15
C HIS A 333 16.76 -2.34 -0.93
N LEU A 334 17.99 -2.29 -1.47
CA LEU A 334 18.83 -1.08 -1.47
C LEU A 334 18.16 0.07 -2.23
N ILE A 335 17.60 -0.20 -3.40
CA ILE A 335 16.82 0.77 -4.18
C ILE A 335 15.64 1.28 -3.35
N GLY A 336 14.80 0.38 -2.84
CA GLY A 336 13.64 0.75 -2.02
C GLY A 336 14.02 1.61 -0.80
N MET A 337 15.09 1.25 -0.09
CA MET A 337 15.63 2.02 1.02
C MET A 337 16.08 3.42 0.60
N TYR A 338 16.85 3.55 -0.50
CA TYR A 338 17.32 4.87 -0.97
C TYR A 338 16.19 5.76 -1.52
N MET A 339 15.19 5.19 -2.19
CA MET A 339 14.02 5.95 -2.64
C MET A 339 13.18 6.43 -1.43
N ASN A 340 12.87 5.54 -0.47
CA ASN A 340 12.14 5.91 0.75
C ASN A 340 12.90 6.93 1.63
N CYS A 341 14.24 6.93 1.57
CA CYS A 341 15.11 7.91 2.23
C CYS A 341 15.34 9.21 1.41
N GLY A 342 14.65 9.42 0.28
CA GLY A 342 14.75 10.64 -0.52
C GLY A 342 16.12 10.86 -1.18
N LYS A 343 16.83 9.78 -1.55
CA LYS A 343 18.12 9.84 -2.27
C LYS A 343 18.08 9.05 -3.59
N PRO A 344 17.28 9.51 -4.57
CA PRO A 344 17.09 8.82 -5.85
C PRO A 344 18.40 8.62 -6.63
N ILE A 345 19.31 9.59 -6.58
CA ILE A 345 20.62 9.52 -7.25
C ILE A 345 21.49 8.37 -6.70
N ASP A 346 21.36 8.03 -5.41
CA ASP A 346 22.07 6.87 -4.84
C ASP A 346 21.36 5.53 -5.17
N ALA A 347 20.05 5.55 -5.43
CA ALA A 347 19.32 4.39 -5.97
C ALA A 347 19.67 4.11 -7.44
N CYS A 348 19.75 5.14 -8.29
CA CYS A 348 20.28 5.04 -9.66
C CYS A 348 21.65 4.33 -9.65
N LYS A 349 22.62 4.84 -8.86
CA LYS A 349 23.94 4.22 -8.73
C LYS A 349 23.94 2.75 -8.30
N VAL A 350 22.87 2.23 -7.68
CA VAL A 350 22.69 0.80 -7.39
C VAL A 350 22.12 0.09 -8.62
N PHE A 351 21.02 0.60 -9.19
CA PHE A 351 20.35 0.08 -10.38
C PHE A 351 21.26 0.02 -11.63
N ASP A 352 22.11 1.03 -11.82
CA ASP A 352 23.12 1.13 -12.87
C ASP A 352 24.19 0.04 -12.76
N ARG A 353 24.40 -0.50 -11.55
CA ARG A 353 25.40 -1.55 -11.24
C ARG A 353 24.80 -2.96 -11.16
N MET A 354 23.49 -3.11 -11.31
CA MET A 354 22.83 -4.41 -11.37
C MET A 354 23.16 -5.11 -12.69
N LEU A 355 23.66 -6.36 -12.61
CA LEU A 355 23.95 -7.19 -13.79
C LEU A 355 22.67 -7.70 -14.46
N THR A 356 21.63 -7.96 -13.68
CA THR A 356 20.31 -8.40 -14.14
C THR A 356 19.24 -7.54 -13.48
N ARG A 357 18.32 -7.01 -14.29
CA ARG A 357 17.18 -6.17 -13.86
C ARG A 357 15.89 -6.90 -14.22
N ASN A 358 15.13 -7.34 -13.22
CA ASN A 358 13.78 -7.86 -13.41
C ASN A 358 12.73 -6.75 -13.30
N LEU A 359 11.47 -7.04 -13.66
CA LEU A 359 10.33 -6.11 -13.56
C LEU A 359 10.24 -5.43 -12.18
N TYR A 360 10.51 -6.15 -11.08
CA TYR A 360 10.48 -5.58 -9.73
C TYR A 360 11.56 -4.50 -9.50
N SER A 361 12.78 -4.64 -10.05
CA SER A 361 13.78 -3.56 -10.03
C SER A 361 13.30 -2.29 -10.75
N TRP A 362 12.69 -2.44 -11.93
CA TRP A 362 12.15 -1.33 -12.71
C TRP A 362 10.96 -0.67 -11.99
N ASN A 363 9.97 -1.47 -11.56
CA ASN A 363 8.81 -1.00 -10.82
C ASN A 363 9.19 -0.32 -9.49
N ASN A 364 10.26 -0.76 -8.80
CA ASN A 364 10.79 -0.05 -7.63
C ASN A 364 11.38 1.33 -7.96
N MET A 365 12.11 1.46 -9.08
CA MET A 365 12.63 2.76 -9.53
C MET A 365 11.48 3.71 -9.91
N VAL A 366 10.54 3.24 -10.73
CA VAL A 366 9.34 3.99 -11.15
C VAL A 366 8.51 4.43 -9.95
N SER A 367 8.14 3.50 -9.06
CA SER A 367 7.38 3.78 -7.83
C SER A 367 8.12 4.76 -6.91
N GLY A 368 9.44 4.64 -6.80
CA GLY A 368 10.27 5.56 -6.03
C GLY A 368 10.28 6.98 -6.59
N PHE A 369 10.42 7.14 -7.91
CA PHE A 369 10.38 8.45 -8.56
C PHE A 369 9.00 9.10 -8.47
N VAL A 370 7.93 8.33 -8.70
CA VAL A 370 6.53 8.74 -8.50
C VAL A 370 6.28 9.24 -7.08
N LYS A 371 6.67 8.46 -6.05
CA LYS A 371 6.57 8.86 -4.63
C LYS A 371 7.38 10.10 -4.26
N SER A 372 8.37 10.44 -5.08
CA SER A 372 9.28 11.56 -4.90
C SER A 372 8.97 12.75 -5.83
N GLY A 373 7.80 12.76 -6.49
CA GLY A 373 7.33 13.85 -7.36
C GLY A 373 8.01 13.98 -8.73
N MET A 374 9.11 13.28 -8.98
CA MET A 374 9.90 13.38 -10.23
C MET A 374 9.28 12.56 -11.37
N LEU A 375 8.10 12.98 -11.85
CA LEU A 375 7.37 12.28 -12.92
C LEU A 375 8.14 12.16 -14.23
N VAL A 376 8.94 13.16 -14.61
CA VAL A 376 9.77 13.11 -15.83
C VAL A 376 10.75 11.94 -15.77
N ARG A 377 11.40 11.72 -14.62
CA ARG A 377 12.30 10.56 -14.43
C ARG A 377 11.57 9.24 -14.27
N ALA A 378 10.34 9.25 -13.74
CA ALA A 378 9.50 8.05 -13.76
C ALA A 378 9.14 7.66 -15.20
N ARG A 379 8.82 8.64 -16.06
CA ARG A 379 8.56 8.47 -17.49
C ARG A 379 9.79 7.94 -18.24
N GLU A 380 10.96 8.60 -18.10
CA GLU A 380 12.25 8.14 -18.67
C GLU A 380 12.53 6.66 -18.35
N VAL A 381 12.39 6.27 -17.08
CA VAL A 381 12.62 4.89 -16.63
C VAL A 381 11.55 3.93 -17.14
N PHE A 382 10.28 4.35 -17.17
CA PHE A 382 9.17 3.56 -17.69
C PHE A 382 9.27 3.31 -19.21
N ASP A 383 9.63 4.31 -19.99
CA ASP A 383 9.85 4.19 -21.44
C ASP A 383 11.09 3.30 -21.73
N SER A 384 12.08 3.31 -20.84
CA SER A 384 13.25 2.42 -20.88
C SER A 384 12.99 0.97 -20.47
N MET A 385 11.77 0.61 -20.02
CA MET A 385 11.44 -0.77 -19.62
C MET A 385 11.32 -1.71 -20.84
N PRO A 386 12.08 -2.83 -20.90
CA PRO A 386 11.96 -3.79 -22.00
C PRO A 386 10.61 -4.52 -22.03
N GLU A 387 10.10 -4.85 -20.84
CA GLU A 387 8.78 -5.47 -20.61
C GLU A 387 8.04 -4.63 -19.57
N ARG A 388 6.71 -4.62 -19.62
CA ARG A 388 5.84 -3.85 -18.70
C ARG A 388 4.72 -4.75 -18.21
N ASP A 389 4.47 -4.74 -16.90
CA ASP A 389 3.36 -5.46 -16.29
C ASP A 389 2.24 -4.49 -15.84
N VAL A 390 1.13 -5.04 -15.35
CA VAL A 390 0.02 -4.25 -14.79
C VAL A 390 0.50 -3.31 -13.67
N VAL A 391 1.52 -3.71 -12.90
CA VAL A 391 2.06 -2.88 -11.81
C VAL A 391 2.86 -1.70 -12.36
N SER A 392 3.60 -1.86 -13.47
CA SER A 392 4.27 -0.78 -14.19
C SER A 392 3.26 0.31 -14.61
N TRP A 393 2.20 -0.09 -15.31
CA TRP A 393 1.16 0.83 -15.80
C TRP A 393 0.37 1.48 -14.66
N ASN A 394 -0.12 0.68 -13.70
CA ASN A 394 -0.88 1.19 -12.55
C ASN A 394 -0.06 2.20 -11.74
N THR A 395 1.27 1.98 -11.60
CA THR A 395 2.16 2.92 -10.88
C THR A 395 2.27 4.27 -11.59
N MET A 396 2.32 4.30 -12.93
CA MET A 396 2.34 5.55 -13.69
C MET A 396 0.99 6.29 -13.61
N VAL A 397 -0.14 5.60 -13.84
CA VAL A 397 -1.48 6.22 -13.76
C VAL A 397 -1.72 6.83 -12.38
N VAL A 398 -1.49 6.06 -11.31
CA VAL A 398 -1.62 6.53 -9.92
C VAL A 398 -0.64 7.67 -9.62
N GLY A 399 0.55 7.67 -10.23
CA GLY A 399 1.56 8.71 -10.06
C GLY A 399 1.16 10.05 -10.66
N TYR A 400 0.78 10.06 -11.93
CA TYR A 400 0.26 11.27 -12.59
C TYR A 400 -0.99 11.81 -11.88
N ALA A 401 -1.93 10.92 -11.51
CA ALA A 401 -3.12 11.30 -10.76
C ALA A 401 -2.77 11.96 -9.41
N ARG A 402 -1.91 11.32 -8.60
CA ARG A 402 -1.52 11.85 -7.28
C ARG A 402 -0.80 13.19 -7.33
N ASN A 403 -0.03 13.46 -8.39
CA ASN A 403 0.68 14.73 -8.55
C ASN A 403 -0.15 15.81 -9.28
N GLY A 404 -1.30 15.46 -9.86
CA GLY A 404 -2.26 16.43 -10.43
C GLY A 404 -2.30 16.50 -11.95
N ASN A 405 -1.46 15.74 -12.65
CA ASN A 405 -1.43 15.66 -14.11
C ASN A 405 -2.55 14.74 -14.63
N LEU A 406 -3.81 15.17 -14.50
CA LEU A 406 -4.98 14.32 -14.72
C LEU A 406 -5.09 13.83 -16.18
N ASN A 407 -4.76 14.69 -17.15
CA ASN A 407 -4.77 14.34 -18.57
C ASN A 407 -3.78 13.20 -18.89
N GLU A 408 -2.54 13.30 -18.40
CA GLU A 408 -1.52 12.26 -18.57
C GLU A 408 -1.96 10.93 -17.93
N ALA A 409 -2.56 10.98 -16.74
CA ALA A 409 -3.09 9.77 -16.09
C ALA A 409 -4.20 9.10 -16.92
N LEU A 410 -5.09 9.87 -17.54
CA LEU A 410 -6.13 9.35 -18.43
C LEU A 410 -5.56 8.82 -19.76
N LEU A 411 -4.52 9.45 -20.31
CA LEU A 411 -3.80 8.94 -21.48
C LEU A 411 -3.12 7.60 -21.17
N PHE A 412 -2.34 7.51 -20.08
CA PHE A 412 -1.72 6.26 -19.63
C PHE A 412 -2.73 5.14 -19.33
N TYR A 413 -3.90 5.47 -18.80
CA TYR A 413 -4.96 4.49 -18.58
C TYR A 413 -5.56 3.99 -19.92
N ARG A 414 -5.72 4.87 -20.91
CA ARG A 414 -6.11 4.49 -22.28
C ARG A 414 -5.03 3.68 -23.00
N GLU A 415 -3.74 3.95 -22.76
CA GLU A 415 -2.64 3.12 -23.26
C GLU A 415 -2.65 1.72 -22.64
N LEU A 416 -2.85 1.62 -21.31
CA LEU A 416 -3.04 0.34 -20.62
C LEU A 416 -4.19 -0.47 -21.24
N THR A 417 -5.38 0.11 -21.45
CA THR A 417 -6.51 -0.65 -22.04
C THR A 417 -6.28 -1.03 -23.50
N ARG A 418 -5.45 -0.28 -24.25
CA ARG A 418 -5.04 -0.63 -25.63
C ARG A 418 -3.87 -1.61 -25.70
N SER A 419 -3.10 -1.79 -24.62
CA SER A 419 -1.93 -2.67 -24.58
C SER A 419 -2.25 -4.18 -24.63
N GLY A 420 -3.53 -4.57 -24.51
CA GLY A 420 -3.96 -5.96 -24.41
C GLY A 420 -3.67 -6.64 -23.07
N ILE A 421 -2.95 -5.97 -22.16
CA ILE A 421 -2.68 -6.49 -20.81
C ILE A 421 -3.98 -6.47 -20.00
N LYS A 422 -4.39 -7.64 -19.48
CA LYS A 422 -5.60 -7.76 -18.64
C LYS A 422 -5.44 -6.96 -17.34
N TYR A 423 -6.26 -5.91 -17.21
CA TYR A 423 -6.34 -5.08 -16.01
C TYR A 423 -6.85 -5.88 -14.79
N ASN A 424 -6.58 -5.35 -13.59
CA ASN A 424 -7.07 -5.89 -12.32
C ASN A 424 -7.77 -4.79 -11.50
N GLU A 425 -8.32 -5.15 -10.34
CA GLU A 425 -8.95 -4.22 -9.38
C GLU A 425 -8.10 -2.97 -9.09
N PHE A 426 -6.77 -3.11 -9.01
CA PHE A 426 -5.84 -2.00 -8.76
C PHE A 426 -5.65 -1.06 -9.96
N SER A 427 -6.01 -1.46 -11.19
CA SER A 427 -5.92 -0.59 -12.38
C SER A 427 -6.93 0.55 -12.33
N PHE A 428 -8.12 0.29 -11.78
CA PHE A 428 -9.15 1.31 -11.59
C PHE A 428 -8.79 2.33 -10.49
N ALA A 429 -7.93 1.98 -9.53
CA ALA A 429 -7.55 2.90 -8.45
C ALA A 429 -6.86 4.19 -8.97
N GLY A 430 -6.14 4.11 -10.09
CA GLY A 430 -5.58 5.28 -10.76
C GLY A 430 -6.65 6.18 -11.37
N LEU A 431 -7.61 5.59 -12.10
CA LEU A 431 -8.74 6.28 -12.72
C LEU A 431 -9.68 6.91 -11.68
N LEU A 432 -9.99 6.20 -10.58
CA LEU A 432 -10.81 6.76 -9.50
C LEU A 432 -10.06 7.89 -8.77
N THR A 433 -8.72 7.82 -8.67
CA THR A 433 -7.90 8.94 -8.16
C THR A 433 -7.95 10.16 -9.09
N THR A 434 -8.05 10.00 -10.42
CA THR A 434 -8.27 11.16 -11.31
C THR A 434 -9.68 11.72 -11.17
N CYS A 435 -10.71 10.87 -11.11
CA CYS A 435 -12.11 11.28 -10.93
C CYS A 435 -12.28 12.14 -9.66
N VAL A 436 -11.78 11.66 -8.52
CA VAL A 436 -11.78 12.38 -7.23
C VAL A 436 -11.12 13.76 -7.32
N LYS A 437 -10.13 13.93 -8.21
CA LYS A 437 -9.35 15.16 -8.34
C LYS A 437 -9.87 16.14 -9.39
N SER A 438 -10.43 15.67 -10.50
CA SER A 438 -11.14 16.55 -11.44
C SER A 438 -12.51 16.96 -10.91
N ARG A 439 -13.10 16.15 -10.03
CA ARG A 439 -14.49 16.22 -9.57
C ARG A 439 -15.51 16.10 -10.72
N GLU A 440 -15.10 15.53 -11.84
CA GLU A 440 -15.95 15.34 -13.01
C GLU A 440 -16.87 14.13 -12.81
N LEU A 441 -18.16 14.41 -12.64
CA LEU A 441 -19.16 13.36 -12.48
C LEU A 441 -19.27 12.44 -13.71
N GLN A 442 -19.16 13.00 -14.93
CA GLN A 442 -19.19 12.22 -16.17
C GLN A 442 -18.06 11.19 -16.23
N LEU A 443 -16.83 11.59 -15.87
CA LEU A 443 -15.67 10.70 -15.81
C LEU A 443 -15.86 9.61 -14.75
N THR A 444 -16.45 9.96 -13.60
CA THR A 444 -16.79 9.02 -12.52
C THR A 444 -17.81 7.97 -12.98
N GLY A 445 -18.86 8.40 -13.70
CA GLY A 445 -19.83 7.49 -14.30
C GLY A 445 -19.23 6.56 -15.36
N GLN A 446 -18.33 7.07 -16.21
CA GLN A 446 -17.60 6.25 -17.18
C GLN A 446 -16.68 5.23 -16.49
N ALA A 447 -16.00 5.62 -15.41
CA ALA A 447 -15.17 4.72 -14.61
C ALA A 447 -15.99 3.61 -13.95
N HIS A 448 -17.14 3.96 -13.35
CA HIS A 448 -18.06 2.99 -12.78
C HIS A 448 -18.61 2.01 -13.85
N GLY A 449 -19.04 2.51 -15.01
CA GLY A 449 -19.50 1.68 -16.13
C GLY A 449 -18.43 0.70 -16.62
N GLN A 450 -17.16 1.11 -16.67
CA GLN A 450 -16.06 0.19 -16.99
C GLN A 450 -15.84 -0.89 -15.92
N VAL A 451 -15.97 -0.57 -14.63
CA VAL A 451 -15.88 -1.55 -13.53
C VAL A 451 -17.04 -2.56 -13.59
N LEU A 452 -18.24 -2.11 -13.93
CA LEU A 452 -19.42 -2.96 -14.13
C LEU A 452 -19.21 -3.94 -15.28
N VAL A 453 -18.81 -3.44 -16.46
CA VAL A 453 -18.53 -4.29 -17.65
C VAL A 453 -17.34 -5.23 -17.42
N ALA A 454 -16.36 -4.82 -16.61
CA ALA A 454 -15.24 -5.66 -16.20
C ALA A 454 -15.58 -6.72 -15.14
N GLY A 455 -16.77 -6.68 -14.55
CA GLY A 455 -17.24 -7.66 -13.57
C GLY A 455 -16.65 -7.53 -12.16
N PHE A 456 -16.04 -6.40 -11.80
CA PHE A 456 -15.36 -6.22 -10.51
C PHE A 456 -16.21 -5.56 -9.41
N LEU A 457 -17.50 -5.28 -9.63
CA LEU A 457 -18.39 -4.66 -8.61
C LEU A 457 -18.60 -5.50 -7.34
N SER A 458 -18.33 -6.80 -7.39
CA SER A 458 -18.32 -7.67 -6.20
C SER A 458 -17.11 -7.46 -5.30
N ASN A 459 -16.07 -6.73 -5.74
CA ASN A 459 -14.93 -6.37 -4.91
C ASN A 459 -15.29 -5.16 -4.04
N VAL A 460 -15.49 -5.42 -2.74
CA VAL A 460 -15.82 -4.42 -1.70
C VAL A 460 -14.86 -3.22 -1.71
N VAL A 461 -13.55 -3.43 -1.90
CA VAL A 461 -12.55 -2.35 -1.90
C VAL A 461 -12.73 -1.41 -3.09
N LEU A 462 -13.08 -1.96 -4.26
CA LEU A 462 -13.32 -1.19 -5.47
C LEU A 462 -14.66 -0.44 -5.40
N SER A 463 -15.72 -1.08 -4.90
CA SER A 463 -17.03 -0.46 -4.70
C SER A 463 -16.96 0.65 -3.63
N CYS A 464 -16.23 0.45 -2.53
CA CYS A 464 -15.87 1.53 -1.60
C CYS A 464 -15.18 2.71 -2.29
N SER A 465 -14.28 2.44 -3.24
CA SER A 465 -13.54 3.47 -3.98
C SER A 465 -14.41 4.22 -5.00
N ILE A 466 -15.42 3.56 -5.58
CA ILE A 466 -16.41 4.17 -6.48
C ILE A 466 -17.34 5.11 -5.70
N ILE A 467 -17.84 4.67 -4.56
CA ILE A 467 -18.70 5.46 -3.67
C ILE A 467 -17.92 6.68 -3.12
N ASP A 468 -16.65 6.51 -2.74
CA ASP A 468 -15.77 7.63 -2.37
C ASP A 468 -15.59 8.63 -3.53
N ALA A 469 -15.46 8.15 -4.77
CA ALA A 469 -15.39 9.01 -5.95
C ALA A 469 -16.69 9.81 -6.19
N TYR A 470 -17.85 9.15 -6.19
CA TYR A 470 -19.15 9.83 -6.29
C TYR A 470 -19.35 10.84 -5.15
N ALA A 471 -19.12 10.43 -3.90
CA ALA A 471 -19.26 11.28 -2.73
C ALA A 471 -18.27 12.46 -2.69
N LYS A 472 -17.14 12.40 -3.41
CA LYS A 472 -16.19 13.53 -3.57
C LYS A 472 -16.49 14.40 -4.80
N CYS A 473 -17.14 13.87 -5.83
CA CYS A 473 -17.70 14.64 -6.93
C CYS A 473 -19.03 15.35 -6.56
N GLY A 474 -19.67 14.95 -5.45
CA GLY A 474 -20.88 15.58 -4.89
C GLY A 474 -22.19 14.86 -5.21
N GLU A 475 -22.13 13.75 -5.95
CA GLU A 475 -23.29 12.98 -6.41
C GLU A 475 -23.64 11.89 -5.39
N MET A 476 -24.48 12.24 -4.41
CA MET A 476 -24.77 11.37 -3.26
C MET A 476 -25.83 10.30 -3.54
N GLU A 477 -26.75 10.47 -4.50
CA GLU A 477 -27.73 9.43 -4.80
C GLU A 477 -27.07 8.20 -5.41
N SER A 478 -26.16 8.41 -6.36
CA SER A 478 -25.42 7.31 -7.00
C SER A 478 -24.48 6.63 -5.99
N ALA A 479 -23.89 7.40 -5.07
CA ALA A 479 -23.12 6.86 -3.95
C ALA A 479 -23.99 5.97 -3.02
N LYS A 480 -25.21 6.41 -2.68
CA LYS A 480 -26.15 5.65 -1.85
C LYS A 480 -26.66 4.38 -2.55
N ARG A 481 -27.02 4.46 -3.84
CA ARG A 481 -27.43 3.30 -4.66
C ARG A 481 -26.35 2.23 -4.68
N CYS A 482 -25.11 2.60 -5.01
CA CYS A 482 -23.97 1.67 -4.99
C CYS A 482 -23.74 1.06 -3.59
N PHE A 483 -23.90 1.85 -2.53
CA PHE A 483 -23.77 1.37 -1.15
C PHE A 483 -24.88 0.37 -0.78
N ASP A 484 -26.14 0.63 -1.14
CA ASP A 484 -27.26 -0.24 -0.83
C ASP A 484 -27.12 -1.60 -1.51
N GLU A 485 -26.65 -1.63 -2.76
CA GLU A 485 -26.30 -2.83 -3.53
C GLU A 485 -25.16 -3.68 -2.91
N MET A 486 -24.30 -3.10 -2.06
CA MET A 486 -23.22 -3.86 -1.41
C MET A 486 -23.74 -4.85 -0.36
N SER A 487 -23.53 -6.14 -0.61
CA SER A 487 -23.86 -7.24 0.32
C SER A 487 -23.04 -7.22 1.62
N VAL A 488 -21.83 -6.65 1.59
CA VAL A 488 -20.95 -6.44 2.76
C VAL A 488 -20.49 -4.99 2.78
N LYS A 489 -20.85 -4.26 3.84
CA LYS A 489 -20.56 -2.83 4.03
C LYS A 489 -19.51 -2.64 5.13
N ASP A 490 -18.30 -2.24 4.75
CA ASP A 490 -17.17 -1.96 5.68
C ASP A 490 -17.41 -0.67 6.49
N TYR A 491 -16.85 -0.56 7.70
CA TYR A 491 -16.95 0.62 8.57
C TYR A 491 -16.50 1.90 7.84
N TYR A 492 -15.45 1.79 7.01
CA TYR A 492 -14.97 2.88 6.18
C TYR A 492 -16.09 3.50 5.32
N ILE A 493 -16.96 2.67 4.72
CA ILE A 493 -17.92 3.18 3.72
C ILE A 493 -19.05 3.99 4.34
N TRP A 494 -19.46 3.64 5.56
CA TRP A 494 -20.36 4.45 6.38
C TRP A 494 -19.75 5.82 6.69
N THR A 495 -18.48 5.89 7.13
CA THR A 495 -17.81 7.18 7.42
C THR A 495 -17.69 8.06 6.16
N THR A 496 -17.43 7.45 5.00
CA THR A 496 -17.33 8.14 3.70
C THR A 496 -18.67 8.73 3.27
N LEU A 497 -19.78 7.99 3.39
CA LEU A 497 -21.11 8.52 3.08
C LEU A 497 -21.55 9.62 4.06
N ILE A 498 -21.37 9.41 5.38
CA ILE A 498 -21.71 10.42 6.41
C ILE A 498 -20.93 11.72 6.15
N SER A 499 -19.64 11.62 5.83
CA SER A 499 -18.79 12.76 5.44
C SER A 499 -19.17 13.37 4.06
N GLY A 500 -19.77 12.57 3.17
CA GLY A 500 -20.32 13.00 1.88
C GLY A 500 -21.59 13.83 2.01
N TYR A 501 -22.64 13.27 2.60
CA TYR A 501 -23.91 13.95 2.88
C TYR A 501 -23.67 15.24 3.69
N ALA A 502 -22.89 15.14 4.77
CA ALA A 502 -22.52 16.29 5.58
C ALA A 502 -21.66 17.34 4.86
N ARG A 503 -21.19 17.09 3.63
CA ARG A 503 -20.42 18.04 2.78
C ARG A 503 -21.24 18.57 1.60
N VAL A 504 -22.27 17.86 1.14
CA VAL A 504 -23.33 18.44 0.31
C VAL A 504 -24.23 19.36 1.15
N GLY A 505 -24.35 19.08 2.45
CA GLY A 505 -25.06 19.91 3.43
C GLY A 505 -26.34 19.28 3.97
N ASP A 506 -26.74 18.15 3.41
CA ASP A 506 -27.79 17.27 3.93
C ASP A 506 -27.30 16.62 5.23
N MET A 507 -27.73 17.22 6.35
CA MET A 507 -27.46 16.72 7.70
C MET A 507 -28.56 15.78 8.21
N GLU A 508 -29.56 15.47 7.40
CA GLU A 508 -30.67 14.59 7.76
C GLU A 508 -30.34 13.16 7.32
N ALA A 509 -30.02 12.93 6.04
CA ALA A 509 -29.50 11.64 5.58
C ALA A 509 -28.15 11.27 6.24
N ALA A 510 -27.32 12.27 6.58
CA ALA A 510 -26.09 12.05 7.36
C ALA A 510 -26.38 11.55 8.79
N ASN A 511 -27.48 11.99 9.41
CA ASN A 511 -27.93 11.49 10.71
C ASN A 511 -28.54 10.10 10.58
N GLU A 512 -29.38 9.85 9.57
CA GLU A 512 -30.04 8.56 9.35
C GLU A 512 -29.00 7.45 9.19
N LEU A 513 -28.05 7.61 8.26
CA LEU A 513 -26.92 6.70 8.09
C LEU A 513 -26.09 6.56 9.36
N PHE A 514 -25.86 7.64 10.11
CA PHE A 514 -25.16 7.56 11.40
C PHE A 514 -25.98 6.79 12.44
N THR A 515 -27.31 6.84 12.43
CA THR A 515 -28.16 6.04 13.34
C THR A 515 -28.18 4.57 12.97
N GLU A 516 -28.29 4.24 11.68
CA GLU A 516 -28.20 2.88 11.15
C GLU A 516 -26.84 2.21 11.42
N PHE A 517 -25.76 2.98 11.38
CA PHE A 517 -24.38 2.46 11.48
C PHE A 517 -24.14 1.60 12.75
N PRO A 518 -23.89 0.28 12.65
CA PRO A 518 -23.97 -0.61 13.82
C PRO A 518 -23.00 -0.27 14.96
N GLU A 519 -21.71 -0.05 14.68
CA GLU A 519 -20.70 0.33 15.67
C GLU A 519 -20.13 1.72 15.34
N LYS A 520 -20.57 2.74 16.08
CA LYS A 520 -20.19 4.16 15.86
C LYS A 520 -18.81 4.47 16.43
N ASP A 521 -17.79 4.24 15.61
CA ASP A 521 -16.38 4.51 15.88
C ASP A 521 -16.03 6.01 16.04
N PRO A 522 -14.86 6.39 16.57
CA PRO A 522 -14.50 7.80 16.72
C PRO A 522 -14.50 8.62 15.42
N VAL A 523 -14.23 8.00 14.26
CA VAL A 523 -14.17 8.70 12.97
C VAL A 523 -15.57 9.09 12.48
N SER A 524 -16.59 8.22 12.62
CA SER A 524 -17.97 8.56 12.28
C SER A 524 -18.53 9.70 13.15
N TRP A 525 -18.26 9.70 14.47
CA TRP A 525 -18.58 10.83 15.35
C TRP A 525 -17.89 12.12 14.88
N ALA A 526 -16.59 12.05 14.56
CA ALA A 526 -15.82 13.20 14.12
C ALA A 526 -16.31 13.76 12.76
N ALA A 527 -16.70 12.89 11.83
CA ALA A 527 -17.26 13.27 10.53
C ALA A 527 -18.60 14.02 10.68
N LEU A 528 -19.52 13.49 11.49
CA LEU A 528 -20.82 14.11 11.73
C LEU A 528 -20.70 15.45 12.49
N ILE A 529 -19.83 15.50 13.51
CA ILE A 529 -19.50 16.73 14.25
C ILE A 529 -18.93 17.80 13.29
N ALA A 530 -17.91 17.46 12.49
CA ALA A 530 -17.33 18.39 11.52
C ALA A 530 -18.33 18.80 10.42
N GLY A 531 -19.30 17.95 10.10
CA GLY A 531 -20.48 18.27 9.31
C GLY A 531 -21.27 19.45 9.87
N TYR A 532 -21.78 19.31 11.10
CA TYR A 532 -22.55 20.36 11.74
C TYR A 532 -21.79 21.68 11.92
N VAL A 533 -20.47 21.63 12.17
CA VAL A 533 -19.64 22.84 12.26
C VAL A 533 -19.54 23.57 10.92
N ARG A 534 -19.36 22.86 9.80
CA ARG A 534 -19.33 23.47 8.46
C ARG A 534 -20.68 24.05 8.05
N GLN A 535 -21.79 23.45 8.47
CA GLN A 535 -23.15 23.98 8.29
C GLN A 535 -23.54 25.04 9.35
N GLY A 536 -22.57 25.68 10.01
CA GLY A 536 -22.79 26.75 11.01
C GLY A 536 -23.50 26.33 12.30
N SER A 537 -23.91 25.07 12.41
CA SER A 537 -24.75 24.52 13.48
C SER A 537 -23.94 24.06 14.69
N GLY A 538 -23.12 24.97 15.23
CA GLY A 538 -22.16 24.70 16.30
C GLY A 538 -22.76 24.03 17.54
N ASP A 539 -23.97 24.42 17.95
CA ASP A 539 -24.64 23.83 19.11
C ASP A 539 -24.98 22.33 18.91
N ARG A 540 -25.40 21.92 17.70
CA ARG A 540 -25.64 20.50 17.39
C ARG A 540 -24.33 19.70 17.42
N ALA A 541 -23.23 20.27 16.92
CA ALA A 541 -21.91 19.66 17.01
C ALA A 541 -21.45 19.47 18.48
N LEU A 542 -21.68 20.46 19.35
CA LEU A 542 -21.35 20.39 20.76
C LEU A 542 -22.27 19.44 21.56
N GLN A 543 -23.54 19.30 21.18
CA GLN A 543 -24.44 18.28 21.71
C GLN A 543 -23.99 16.85 21.34
N LEU A 544 -23.58 16.64 20.08
CA LEU A 544 -22.99 15.36 19.65
C LEU A 544 -21.68 15.05 20.38
N PHE A 545 -20.80 16.03 20.58
CA PHE A 545 -19.60 15.86 21.39
C PHE A 545 -19.93 15.45 22.83
N ARG A 546 -20.92 16.09 23.48
CA ARG A 546 -21.41 15.68 24.81
C ARG A 546 -21.94 14.24 24.80
N LYS A 547 -22.67 13.82 23.75
CA LYS A 547 -23.18 12.45 23.58
C LYS A 547 -22.05 11.42 23.39
N MET A 548 -21.04 11.75 22.59
CA MET A 548 -19.82 10.94 22.38
C MET A 548 -19.09 10.68 23.71
N ILE A 549 -18.87 11.75 24.50
CA ILE A 549 -18.26 11.65 25.84
C ILE A 549 -19.12 10.82 26.81
N ALA A 550 -20.44 11.01 26.81
CA ALA A 550 -21.36 10.24 27.68
C ALA A 550 -21.35 8.74 27.36
N LEU A 551 -21.24 8.38 26.07
CA LEU A 551 -21.07 7.01 25.58
C LEU A 551 -19.63 6.47 25.75
N ARG A 552 -18.75 7.21 26.42
CA ARG A 552 -17.33 6.88 26.70
C ARG A 552 -16.46 6.67 25.46
N VAL A 553 -16.92 7.10 24.28
CA VAL A 553 -16.10 7.11 23.07
C VAL A 553 -15.06 8.22 23.21
N LYS A 554 -13.77 7.87 23.12
CA LYS A 554 -12.67 8.83 23.24
C LYS A 554 -12.62 9.72 22.00
N PRO A 555 -12.64 11.07 22.13
CA PRO A 555 -12.45 11.95 20.99
C PRO A 555 -11.02 11.89 20.45
N GLU A 556 -10.87 12.12 19.16
CA GLU A 556 -9.57 12.27 18.51
C GLU A 556 -9.17 13.75 18.41
N GLN A 557 -7.91 14.01 18.06
CA GLN A 557 -7.38 15.36 17.85
C GLN A 557 -8.26 16.17 16.86
N PHE A 558 -8.72 15.53 15.78
CA PHE A 558 -9.61 16.18 14.80
C PHE A 558 -11.00 16.51 15.37
N THR A 559 -11.52 15.70 16.30
CA THR A 559 -12.77 15.99 17.02
C THR A 559 -12.62 17.22 17.92
N PHE A 560 -11.50 17.33 18.64
CA PHE A 560 -11.20 18.51 19.46
C PHE A 560 -11.07 19.77 18.61
N SER A 561 -10.31 19.71 17.52
CA SER A 561 -10.19 20.81 16.55
C SER A 561 -11.56 21.29 16.07
N SER A 562 -12.41 20.37 15.60
CA SER A 562 -13.77 20.68 15.13
C SER A 562 -14.63 21.36 16.21
N CYS A 563 -14.63 20.81 17.44
CA CYS A 563 -15.44 21.36 18.55
C CYS A 563 -14.91 22.69 19.09
N LEU A 564 -13.60 22.96 18.97
CA LEU A 564 -13.02 24.25 19.32
C LEU A 564 -13.39 25.34 18.30
N CYS A 565 -13.35 25.03 17.00
CA CYS A 565 -13.88 25.92 15.96
C CYS A 565 -15.39 26.19 16.16
N ALA A 566 -16.17 25.16 16.52
CA ALA A 566 -17.58 25.31 16.91
C ALA A 566 -17.79 26.24 18.12
N SER A 567 -16.77 26.35 18.98
CA SER A 567 -16.78 27.15 20.21
C SER A 567 -16.16 28.53 20.05
N ALA A 568 -15.76 28.96 18.84
CA ALA A 568 -15.09 30.24 18.61
C ALA A 568 -15.93 31.45 19.06
N SER A 569 -17.26 31.36 18.94
CA SER A 569 -18.25 32.32 19.44
C SER A 569 -18.72 32.04 20.89
N SER A 570 -18.25 30.96 21.52
CA SER A 570 -18.75 30.45 22.81
C SER A 570 -17.60 30.08 23.75
N LEU A 571 -16.92 31.10 24.27
CA LEU A 571 -15.80 30.98 25.22
C LEU A 571 -16.07 30.03 26.41
N GLY A 572 -17.33 29.91 26.85
CA GLY A 572 -17.74 28.95 27.88
C GLY A 572 -17.52 27.50 27.46
N HIS A 573 -17.96 27.12 26.27
CA HIS A 573 -17.75 25.78 25.70
C HIS A 573 -16.28 25.54 25.35
N GLY A 574 -15.58 26.53 24.78
CA GLY A 574 -14.15 26.45 24.49
C GLY A 574 -13.31 26.17 25.74
N LYS A 575 -13.60 26.85 26.86
CA LYS A 575 -12.99 26.57 28.17
C LYS A 575 -13.33 25.18 28.71
N GLN A 576 -14.57 24.70 28.54
CA GLN A 576 -14.97 23.35 28.96
C GLN A 576 -14.19 22.27 28.20
N ILE A 577 -14.00 22.44 26.89
CA ILE A 577 -13.23 21.51 26.04
C ILE A 577 -11.75 21.53 26.42
N HIS A 578 -11.14 22.71 26.53
CA HIS A 578 -9.73 22.84 26.91
C HIS A 578 -9.46 22.25 28.31
N GLY A 579 -10.35 22.51 29.29
CA GLY A 579 -10.28 21.90 30.62
C GLY A 579 -10.50 20.38 30.62
N TYR A 580 -11.30 19.85 29.69
CA TYR A 580 -11.40 18.39 29.47
C TYR A 580 -10.07 17.81 28.97
N MET A 581 -9.44 18.45 27.97
CA MET A 581 -8.17 17.97 27.40
C MET A 581 -7.06 17.91 28.46
N ILE A 582 -6.90 18.98 29.25
CA ILE A 582 -5.94 19.04 30.37
C ILE A 582 -6.23 17.90 31.38
N ARG A 583 -7.48 17.77 31.83
CA ARG A 583 -7.88 16.75 32.83
C ARG A 583 -7.77 15.31 32.31
N THR A 584 -7.76 15.09 31.00
CA THR A 584 -7.57 13.77 30.37
C THR A 584 -6.13 13.54 29.89
N ASN A 585 -5.22 14.49 30.15
CA ASN A 585 -3.81 14.46 29.72
C ASN A 585 -3.65 14.23 28.20
N VAL A 586 -4.55 14.80 27.41
CA VAL A 586 -4.42 14.83 25.95
C VAL A 586 -3.39 15.90 25.59
N SER A 587 -2.20 15.49 25.17
CA SER A 587 -1.25 16.38 24.52
C SER A 587 -1.89 16.91 23.22
N PRO A 588 -2.06 18.23 23.05
CA PRO A 588 -2.41 18.79 21.74
C PRO A 588 -1.36 18.40 20.69
N ASN A 589 -1.74 18.54 19.43
CA ASN A 589 -0.79 18.66 18.33
C ASN A 589 -0.93 20.05 17.70
N ALA A 590 -0.07 20.40 16.73
CA ALA A 590 -0.10 21.66 16.01
C ALA A 590 -1.53 22.08 15.55
N ILE A 591 -2.34 21.17 15.04
CA ILE A 591 -3.72 21.45 14.57
C ILE A 591 -4.63 21.87 15.73
N VAL A 592 -4.62 21.12 16.84
CA VAL A 592 -5.47 21.42 18.01
C VAL A 592 -4.97 22.64 18.78
N THR A 593 -3.64 22.83 18.85
CA THR A 593 -2.99 24.06 19.32
C THR A 593 -3.48 25.27 18.52
N SER A 594 -3.46 25.20 17.19
CA SER A 594 -4.03 26.24 16.33
C SER A 594 -5.53 26.47 16.58
N SER A 595 -6.33 25.41 16.72
CA SER A 595 -7.77 25.56 17.05
C SER A 595 -8.01 26.19 18.43
N LEU A 596 -7.13 25.98 19.42
CA LEU A 596 -7.20 26.66 20.72
C LEU A 596 -6.87 28.16 20.59
N ILE A 597 -5.82 28.50 19.86
CA ILE A 597 -5.40 29.90 19.61
C ILE A 597 -6.50 30.66 18.85
N ASP A 598 -7.04 30.06 17.77
CA ASP A 598 -8.13 30.61 16.97
C ASP A 598 -9.41 30.83 17.79
N MET A 599 -9.81 29.83 18.58
CA MET A 599 -10.97 29.92 19.48
C MET A 599 -10.79 31.05 20.51
N TYR A 600 -9.64 31.14 21.18
CA TYR A 600 -9.39 32.22 22.15
C TYR A 600 -9.26 33.60 21.50
N SER A 601 -8.69 33.69 20.29
CA SER A 601 -8.61 34.93 19.51
C SER A 601 -10.00 35.46 19.15
N LYS A 602 -10.84 34.62 18.54
CA LYS A 602 -12.21 34.96 18.11
C LYS A 602 -13.16 35.21 19.27
N SER A 603 -12.95 34.54 20.41
CA SER A 603 -13.62 34.85 21.68
C SER A 603 -13.07 36.09 22.42
N GLY A 604 -12.24 36.93 21.77
CA GLY A 604 -11.78 38.20 22.34
C GLY A 604 -10.82 38.06 23.54
N ARG A 605 -10.09 36.95 23.64
CA ARG A 605 -9.17 36.64 24.75
C ARG A 605 -7.78 36.27 24.24
N LEU A 606 -7.21 37.14 23.41
CA LEU A 606 -5.91 36.95 22.75
C LEU A 606 -4.79 36.51 23.71
N GLU A 607 -4.71 37.07 24.93
CA GLU A 607 -3.77 36.65 25.99
C GLU A 607 -3.81 35.15 26.33
N ALA A 608 -4.99 34.52 26.18
CA ALA A 608 -5.14 33.09 26.39
C ALA A 608 -4.63 32.29 25.19
N GLY A 609 -4.73 32.84 23.97
CA GLY A 609 -4.03 32.34 22.78
C GLY A 609 -2.51 32.46 22.91
N GLU A 610 -1.99 33.61 23.35
CA GLU A 610 -0.56 33.83 23.64
C GLU A 610 -0.03 32.80 24.65
N ARG A 611 -0.72 32.61 25.78
CA ARG A 611 -0.34 31.57 26.76
C ARG A 611 -0.41 30.14 26.24
N VAL A 612 -1.39 29.81 25.37
CA VAL A 612 -1.43 28.48 24.72
C VAL A 612 -0.22 28.33 23.80
N PHE A 613 0.04 29.31 22.95
CA PHE A 613 1.18 29.32 22.03
C PHE A 613 2.51 29.09 22.78
N ASP A 614 2.73 29.76 23.91
CA ASP A 614 3.98 29.63 24.68
C ASP A 614 4.16 28.28 25.38
N LEU A 615 3.08 27.64 25.81
CA LEU A 615 3.14 26.31 26.42
C LEU A 615 3.41 25.19 25.39
N CYS A 616 3.22 25.44 24.09
CA CYS A 616 3.36 24.45 23.01
C CYS A 616 4.81 24.18 22.57
N GLY A 617 5.76 24.14 23.50
CA GLY A 617 7.20 24.14 23.22
C GLY A 617 7.74 23.02 22.30
N GLY A 618 7.08 21.86 22.24
CA GLY A 618 7.40 20.78 21.29
C GLY A 618 6.84 21.02 19.88
N ASP A 619 5.64 21.61 19.80
CA ASP A 619 4.88 21.88 18.56
C ASP A 619 5.35 23.15 17.85
N LYS A 620 6.09 24.06 18.52
CA LYS A 620 6.71 25.27 17.91
C LYS A 620 7.70 24.96 16.75
N ARG A 621 7.84 23.71 16.30
CA ARG A 621 8.51 23.33 15.04
C ARG A 621 7.59 23.33 13.81
N ASP A 622 6.27 23.37 14.00
CA ASP A 622 5.31 23.41 12.90
C ASP A 622 4.92 24.86 12.57
N CYS A 623 5.18 25.27 11.32
CA CYS A 623 4.79 26.54 10.73
C CYS A 623 3.30 26.88 10.90
N VAL A 624 2.40 25.89 10.99
CA VAL A 624 0.95 26.12 11.13
C VAL A 624 0.62 26.85 12.44
N VAL A 625 1.32 26.53 13.54
CA VAL A 625 1.10 27.17 14.85
C VAL A 625 1.54 28.64 14.81
N TRP A 626 2.71 28.92 14.22
CA TRP A 626 3.22 30.28 14.02
C TRP A 626 2.27 31.11 13.14
N ASN A 627 1.87 30.59 11.97
CA ASN A 627 0.96 31.28 11.05
C ASN A 627 -0.42 31.54 11.70
N THR A 628 -0.89 30.65 12.57
CA THR A 628 -2.13 30.86 13.33
C THR A 628 -1.97 31.98 14.37
N MET A 629 -0.85 32.01 15.08
CA MET A 629 -0.56 33.05 16.07
C MET A 629 -0.39 34.43 15.41
N MET A 630 0.29 34.51 14.28
CA MET A 630 0.44 35.74 13.48
C MET A 630 -0.91 36.19 12.88
N SER A 631 -1.77 35.26 12.43
CA SER A 631 -3.12 35.60 11.94
C SER A 631 -4.03 36.10 13.08
N ALA A 632 -3.93 35.53 14.28
CA ALA A 632 -4.64 36.04 15.45
C ALA A 632 -4.21 37.48 15.80
N LEU A 633 -2.91 37.78 15.74
CA LEU A 633 -2.39 39.14 15.94
C LEU A 633 -2.85 40.11 14.84
N ALA A 634 -2.89 39.65 13.58
CA ALA A 634 -3.38 40.42 12.43
C ALA A 634 -4.88 40.77 12.53
N GLN A 635 -5.71 39.85 13.06
CA GLN A 635 -7.14 40.08 13.29
C GLN A 635 -7.41 41.10 14.42
N HIS A 636 -6.47 41.24 15.37
CA HIS A 636 -6.54 42.21 16.47
C HIS A 636 -5.79 43.53 16.16
N GLY A 637 -5.31 43.74 14.92
CA GLY A 637 -4.60 44.96 14.50
C GLY A 637 -3.18 45.12 15.05
N LEU A 638 -2.58 44.04 15.56
CA LEU A 638 -1.27 44.06 16.23
C LEU A 638 -0.14 43.60 15.30
N GLY A 639 -0.06 44.14 14.08
CA GLY A 639 0.92 43.73 13.06
C GLY A 639 2.38 43.81 13.53
N HIS A 640 2.74 44.80 14.34
CA HIS A 640 4.07 44.95 14.96
C HIS A 640 4.32 43.99 16.16
N LYS A 641 3.34 43.19 16.59
CA LYS A 641 3.58 41.92 17.30
C LYS A 641 3.75 40.77 16.29
N ALA A 642 2.94 40.69 15.24
CA ALA A 642 3.00 39.62 14.26
C ALA A 642 4.37 39.54 13.55
N LEU A 643 4.97 40.68 13.18
CA LEU A 643 6.33 40.76 12.63
C LEU A 643 7.39 40.19 13.60
N ARG A 644 7.32 40.52 14.91
CA ARG A 644 8.24 39.94 15.90
C ARG A 644 8.07 38.43 16.06
N VAL A 645 6.84 37.92 15.91
CA VAL A 645 6.56 36.47 15.90
C VAL A 645 7.13 35.80 14.63
N LEU A 646 7.24 36.51 13.50
CA LEU A 646 7.98 36.05 12.32
C LEU A 646 9.48 36.00 12.56
N ASP A 647 10.06 37.04 13.18
CA ASP A 647 11.48 37.06 13.56
C ASP A 647 11.81 35.88 14.49
N ASP A 648 10.99 35.63 15.52
CA ASP A 648 11.14 34.49 16.43
C ASP A 648 11.03 33.13 15.71
N MET A 649 10.12 33.00 14.73
CA MET A 649 9.97 31.82 13.88
C MET A 649 11.28 31.53 13.09
N ILE A 650 11.84 32.56 12.48
CA ILE A 650 13.08 32.52 11.70
C ILE A 650 14.29 32.21 12.60
N ASN A 651 14.40 32.87 13.76
CA ASN A 651 15.45 32.65 14.75
C ASN A 651 15.47 31.20 15.28
N LEU A 652 14.29 30.60 15.47
CA LEU A 652 14.14 29.19 15.83
C LEU A 652 14.32 28.20 14.65
N ARG A 653 14.69 28.71 13.47
CA ARG A 653 14.95 27.96 12.22
C ARG A 653 13.73 27.19 11.70
N VAL A 654 12.53 27.71 11.97
CA VAL A 654 11.30 27.23 11.33
C VAL A 654 11.16 27.98 10.01
N HIS A 655 11.29 27.28 8.88
CA HIS A 655 11.21 27.93 7.58
C HIS A 655 9.80 28.51 7.33
N PRO A 656 9.69 29.81 6.97
CA PRO A 656 8.46 30.39 6.43
C PRO A 656 7.94 29.60 5.22
N ASN A 657 6.63 29.65 4.98
CA ASN A 657 5.99 29.05 3.83
C ASN A 657 5.07 30.05 3.13
N ARG A 658 4.36 29.62 2.07
CA ARG A 658 3.41 30.46 1.33
C ARG A 658 2.37 31.11 2.26
N THR A 659 1.70 30.34 3.10
CA THR A 659 0.70 30.90 4.04
C THR A 659 1.30 31.83 5.09
N THR A 660 2.62 31.77 5.36
CA THR A 660 3.31 32.78 6.18
C THR A 660 3.34 34.13 5.48
N LEU A 661 3.68 34.19 4.18
CA LEU A 661 3.71 35.43 3.40
C LEU A 661 2.32 36.07 3.33
N ALA A 662 1.29 35.31 3.01
CA ALA A 662 -0.09 35.82 2.96
C ALA A 662 -0.57 36.37 4.33
N VAL A 663 -0.24 35.70 5.43
CA VAL A 663 -0.58 36.16 6.80
C VAL A 663 0.15 37.46 7.15
N ILE A 664 1.42 37.62 6.75
CA ILE A 664 2.21 38.82 7.05
C ILE A 664 1.75 40.03 6.23
N LEU A 665 1.47 39.86 4.93
CA LEU A 665 0.85 40.91 4.11
C LEU A 665 -0.50 41.37 4.70
N SER A 666 -1.34 40.42 5.12
CA SER A 666 -2.61 40.71 5.80
C SER A 666 -2.41 41.46 7.13
N ALA A 667 -1.40 41.06 7.92
CA ALA A 667 -1.06 41.73 9.18
C ALA A 667 -0.60 43.17 8.95
N CYS A 668 0.22 43.41 7.93
CA CYS A 668 0.68 44.73 7.56
C CYS A 668 -0.46 45.61 7.01
N SER A 669 -1.36 45.07 6.17
CA SER A 669 -2.51 45.80 5.62
C SER A 669 -3.46 46.26 6.74
N ASN A 670 -3.81 45.35 7.66
CA ASN A 670 -4.65 45.68 8.81
C ASN A 670 -4.01 46.66 9.81
N SER A 671 -2.69 46.89 9.73
CA SER A 671 -1.93 47.70 10.70
C SER A 671 -1.24 48.93 10.07
N GLY A 672 -1.45 49.19 8.77
CA GLY A 672 -0.80 50.29 8.04
C GLY A 672 0.73 50.16 7.86
N LEU A 673 1.30 48.96 8.01
CA LEU A 673 2.76 48.72 7.96
C LEU A 673 3.24 48.46 6.51
N VAL A 674 2.99 49.43 5.63
CA VAL A 674 3.19 49.32 4.17
C VAL A 674 4.62 48.95 3.81
N GLU A 675 5.58 49.77 4.26
CA GLU A 675 7.03 49.59 4.07
C GLU A 675 7.52 48.20 4.47
N GLU A 676 7.17 47.75 5.69
CA GLU A 676 7.61 46.46 6.22
C GLU A 676 6.95 45.30 5.46
N GLY A 677 5.66 45.42 5.08
CA GLY A 677 4.99 44.42 4.26
C GLY A 677 5.62 44.26 2.87
N ALA A 678 6.04 45.35 2.23
CA ALA A 678 6.75 45.32 0.95
C ALA A 678 8.15 44.70 1.09
N ARG A 679 8.91 45.07 2.14
CA ARG A 679 10.24 44.48 2.43
C ARG A 679 10.15 42.97 2.69
N TRP A 680 9.17 42.53 3.47
CA TRP A 680 8.96 41.10 3.73
C TRP A 680 8.46 40.34 2.50
N PHE A 681 7.72 40.97 1.59
CA PHE A 681 7.40 40.36 0.28
C PHE A 681 8.67 40.04 -0.52
N ASP A 682 9.56 41.01 -0.65
CA ASP A 682 10.81 40.86 -1.41
C ASP A 682 11.76 39.85 -0.75
N SER A 683 11.97 39.93 0.58
CA SER A 683 12.85 38.99 1.30
C SER A 683 12.30 37.56 1.32
N LEU A 684 11.01 37.33 1.57
CA LEU A 684 10.43 35.98 1.55
C LEU A 684 10.48 35.37 0.15
N THR A 685 10.38 36.18 -0.91
CA THR A 685 10.56 35.73 -2.29
C THR A 685 12.02 35.40 -2.62
N ALA A 686 12.96 36.29 -2.26
CA ALA A 686 14.38 36.18 -2.64
C ALA A 686 15.20 35.24 -1.75
N ASP A 687 15.17 35.44 -0.43
CA ASP A 687 16.04 34.74 0.53
C ASP A 687 15.51 33.34 0.88
N TYR A 688 14.19 33.17 0.89
CA TYR A 688 13.51 31.93 1.26
C TYR A 688 12.96 31.15 0.05
N GLY A 689 13.02 31.72 -1.16
CA GLY A 689 12.59 31.08 -2.40
C GLY A 689 11.09 30.80 -2.48
N ILE A 690 10.26 31.56 -1.75
CA ILE A 690 8.81 31.39 -1.74
C ILE A 690 8.26 32.00 -3.02
N VAL A 691 7.92 31.16 -4.01
CA VAL A 691 7.24 31.60 -5.24
C VAL A 691 5.84 32.12 -4.88
N PRO A 692 5.50 33.40 -5.10
CA PRO A 692 4.16 33.91 -4.84
C PRO A 692 3.13 33.34 -5.83
N ASP A 693 1.85 33.48 -5.51
CA ASP A 693 0.73 33.22 -6.42
C ASP A 693 -0.28 34.37 -6.35
N GLN A 694 -1.42 34.20 -7.02
CA GLN A 694 -2.46 35.21 -7.14
C GLN A 694 -3.05 35.66 -5.79
N GLU A 695 -3.10 34.79 -4.77
CA GLU A 695 -3.56 35.18 -3.42
C GLU A 695 -2.56 36.15 -2.76
N HIS A 696 -1.26 35.88 -2.90
CA HIS A 696 -0.20 36.73 -2.35
C HIS A 696 -0.14 38.09 -3.04
N TYR A 697 -0.32 38.13 -4.37
CA TYR A 697 -0.43 39.39 -5.10
C TYR A 697 -1.74 40.13 -4.77
N SER A 698 -2.86 39.45 -4.51
CA SER A 698 -4.09 40.08 -4.01
C SER A 698 -3.87 40.73 -2.63
N CYS A 699 -3.17 40.07 -1.71
CA CYS A 699 -2.78 40.66 -0.42
C CYS A 699 -1.81 41.86 -0.58
N LEU A 700 -0.92 41.83 -1.57
CA LEU A 700 -0.02 42.96 -1.88
C LEU A 700 -0.78 44.14 -2.52
N VAL A 701 -1.77 43.86 -3.37
CA VAL A 701 -2.70 44.86 -3.94
C VAL A 701 -3.49 45.55 -2.84
N ASP A 702 -4.00 44.80 -1.87
CA ASP A 702 -4.72 45.35 -0.71
C ASP A 702 -3.80 46.22 0.17
N LEU A 703 -2.56 45.76 0.44
CA LEU A 703 -1.55 46.50 1.22
C LEU A 703 -1.14 47.84 0.57
N LEU A 704 -0.58 47.79 -0.64
CA LEU A 704 -0.10 48.98 -1.37
C LEU A 704 -1.27 49.86 -1.83
N GLY A 705 -2.42 49.23 -2.11
CA GLY A 705 -3.62 49.88 -2.57
C GLY A 705 -4.24 50.80 -1.54
N ARG A 706 -4.52 50.30 -0.32
CA ARG A 706 -5.05 51.11 0.80
C ARG A 706 -4.10 52.24 1.21
N ALA A 707 -2.81 52.11 0.92
CA ALA A 707 -1.80 53.14 1.14
C ALA A 707 -1.78 54.23 0.05
N GLY A 708 -2.44 54.01 -1.09
CA GLY A 708 -2.36 54.90 -2.26
C GLY A 708 -1.07 54.77 -3.07
N CYS A 709 -0.26 53.73 -2.84
CA CYS A 709 1.06 53.52 -3.46
C CYS A 709 0.95 52.96 -4.90
N PHE A 710 0.17 53.62 -5.76
CA PHE A 710 -0.24 53.12 -7.07
C PHE A 710 0.89 52.86 -8.07
N GLU A 711 1.94 53.69 -8.07
CA GLU A 711 3.08 53.52 -8.96
C GLU A 711 3.90 52.27 -8.61
N GLU A 712 4.19 52.05 -7.32
CA GLU A 712 4.85 50.82 -6.89
C GLU A 712 3.93 49.61 -7.15
N LEU A 713 2.65 49.69 -6.78
CA LEU A 713 1.68 48.62 -7.01
C LEU A 713 1.70 48.14 -8.46
N MET A 714 1.62 49.05 -9.44
CA MET A 714 1.71 48.68 -10.85
C MET A 714 3.09 48.14 -11.23
N SER A 715 4.18 48.69 -10.68
CA SER A 715 5.53 48.15 -10.88
C SER A 715 5.74 46.75 -10.29
N ARG A 716 4.97 46.34 -9.27
CA ARG A 716 4.96 44.97 -8.72
C ARG A 716 4.07 44.04 -9.56
N ILE A 717 2.94 44.54 -10.06
CA ILE A 717 2.01 43.82 -10.95
C ILE A 717 2.69 43.47 -12.29
N GLU A 718 3.39 44.42 -12.90
CA GLU A 718 4.06 44.23 -14.20
C GLU A 718 5.28 43.29 -14.12
N LYS A 719 5.75 42.97 -12.90
CA LYS A 719 6.79 41.97 -12.62
C LYS A 719 6.23 40.57 -12.28
N MET A 720 4.92 40.34 -12.39
CA MET A 720 4.33 39.02 -12.12
C MET A 720 4.83 37.96 -13.12
N PRO A 721 5.15 36.73 -12.67
CA PRO A 721 5.57 35.63 -13.54
C PRO A 721 4.41 34.93 -14.26
N PHE A 722 3.18 35.43 -14.14
CA PHE A 722 1.96 34.94 -14.76
C PHE A 722 1.00 36.11 -15.05
N ARG A 723 0.03 35.92 -15.95
CA ARG A 723 -1.00 36.93 -16.23
C ARG A 723 -1.90 37.12 -14.98
N PRO A 724 -2.26 38.35 -14.59
CA PRO A 724 -3.21 38.57 -13.50
C PRO A 724 -4.58 37.99 -13.87
N ASP A 725 -5.29 37.49 -12.87
CA ASP A 725 -6.63 36.90 -13.04
C ASP A 725 -7.74 37.91 -12.73
N GLU A 726 -8.98 37.43 -12.77
CA GLU A 726 -10.16 38.21 -12.44
C GLU A 726 -10.13 38.71 -10.99
N HIS A 727 -9.61 37.93 -10.03
CA HIS A 727 -9.55 38.33 -8.63
C HIS A 727 -8.58 39.49 -8.40
N ILE A 728 -7.37 39.44 -8.96
CA ILE A 728 -6.40 40.55 -8.86
C ILE A 728 -6.97 41.83 -9.49
N TRP A 729 -7.56 41.76 -10.70
CA TRP A 729 -8.12 42.95 -11.32
C TRP A 729 -9.34 43.51 -10.58
N ASN A 730 -10.20 42.66 -10.01
CA ASN A 730 -11.29 43.11 -9.13
C ASN A 730 -10.76 43.77 -7.85
N ALA A 731 -9.66 43.29 -7.26
CA ALA A 731 -9.01 43.94 -6.12
C ALA A 731 -8.46 45.33 -6.49
N ILE A 732 -7.75 45.44 -7.62
CA ILE A 732 -7.24 46.73 -8.15
C ILE A 732 -8.41 47.69 -8.42
N LEU A 733 -9.50 47.23 -9.03
CA LEU A 733 -10.71 48.01 -9.31
C LEU A 733 -11.35 48.54 -8.01
N GLY A 734 -11.48 47.68 -6.99
CA GLY A 734 -12.03 48.04 -5.68
C GLY A 734 -11.19 49.10 -4.96
N VAL A 735 -9.87 48.93 -4.94
CA VAL A 735 -8.93 49.93 -4.40
C VAL A 735 -9.01 51.25 -5.19
N SER A 736 -9.03 51.18 -6.53
CA SER A 736 -9.05 52.38 -7.38
C SER A 736 -10.27 53.26 -7.07
N ARG A 737 -11.42 52.65 -6.81
CA ARG A 737 -12.65 53.34 -6.37
C ARG A 737 -12.51 54.00 -5.00
N ILE A 738 -11.88 53.32 -4.03
CA ILE A 738 -11.68 53.87 -2.67
C ILE A 738 -10.87 55.17 -2.69
N HIS A 739 -9.90 55.29 -3.62
CA HIS A 739 -9.03 56.46 -3.75
C HIS A 739 -9.39 57.39 -4.93
N GLY A 740 -10.46 57.10 -5.69
CA GLY A 740 -10.89 57.90 -6.84
C GLY A 740 -9.96 57.89 -8.06
N ASN A 741 -9.11 56.86 -8.21
CA ASN A 741 -8.15 56.77 -9.31
C ASN A 741 -8.83 56.28 -10.61
N MET A 742 -9.41 57.22 -11.35
CA MET A 742 -10.16 56.97 -12.59
C MET A 742 -9.34 56.28 -13.69
N GLU A 743 -8.04 56.55 -13.80
CA GLU A 743 -7.18 55.94 -14.82
C GLU A 743 -6.93 54.46 -14.51
N LEU A 744 -6.65 54.14 -13.25
CA LEU A 744 -6.43 52.77 -12.81
C LEU A 744 -7.74 51.96 -12.77
N GLU A 745 -8.86 52.57 -12.39
CA GLU A 745 -10.18 51.93 -12.48
C GLU A 745 -10.50 51.55 -13.94
N LYS A 746 -10.28 52.47 -14.88
CA LYS A 746 -10.49 52.20 -16.31
C LYS A 746 -9.57 51.09 -16.83
N LYS A 747 -8.27 51.12 -16.50
CA LYS A 747 -7.29 50.07 -16.89
C LYS A 747 -7.71 48.69 -16.37
N ALA A 748 -8.17 48.60 -15.12
CA ALA A 748 -8.66 47.35 -14.54
C ALA A 748 -9.96 46.86 -15.18
N ALA A 749 -10.92 47.75 -15.45
CA ALA A 749 -12.17 47.41 -16.12
C ALA A 749 -11.96 46.88 -17.56
N GLU A 750 -11.04 47.49 -18.32
CA GLU A 750 -10.70 47.04 -19.68
C GLU A 750 -10.03 45.66 -19.70
N GLU A 751 -9.18 45.32 -18.74
CA GLU A 751 -8.58 43.98 -18.64
C GLU A 751 -9.58 42.91 -18.18
N LEU A 752 -10.49 43.23 -17.25
CA LEU A 752 -11.59 42.34 -16.87
C LEU A 752 -12.46 41.96 -18.07
N MET A 753 -12.83 42.93 -18.92
CA MET A 753 -13.62 42.66 -20.13
C MET A 753 -12.91 41.75 -21.14
N LYS A 754 -11.56 41.80 -21.23
CA LYS A 754 -10.77 40.91 -22.09
C LYS A 754 -10.79 39.48 -21.58
N LEU A 755 -10.52 39.28 -20.29
CA LEU A 755 -10.57 37.96 -19.64
C LEU A 755 -11.96 37.31 -19.77
N ASP A 756 -13.01 38.11 -19.56
CA ASP A 756 -14.41 37.67 -19.64
C ASP A 756 -14.82 37.27 -21.08
N ALA A 757 -14.25 37.91 -22.11
CA ALA A 757 -14.41 37.50 -23.50
C ALA A 757 -13.63 36.21 -23.84
N GLU A 758 -12.38 36.09 -23.38
CA GLU A 758 -11.55 34.90 -23.57
C GLU A 758 -12.19 33.64 -22.95
N GLN A 759 -12.73 33.74 -21.72
CA GLN A 759 -13.45 32.64 -21.07
C GLN A 759 -14.67 32.18 -21.88
N LYS A 760 -15.45 33.11 -22.44
CA LYS A 760 -16.64 32.81 -23.25
C LYS A 760 -16.26 32.14 -24.57
N GLU A 761 -15.13 32.51 -25.17
CA GLU A 761 -14.61 31.83 -26.35
C GLU A 761 -14.06 30.44 -26.01
N GLU A 762 -13.32 30.27 -24.91
CA GLU A 762 -12.78 28.96 -24.53
C GLU A 762 -13.88 27.97 -24.12
N ALA A 763 -14.90 28.41 -23.39
CA ALA A 763 -16.08 27.60 -23.09
C ALA A 763 -16.79 27.14 -24.37
N SER A 764 -16.87 28.01 -25.38
CA SER A 764 -17.40 27.68 -26.71
C SER A 764 -16.52 26.66 -27.43
N ARG A 765 -15.19 26.79 -27.38
CA ARG A 765 -14.23 25.84 -27.96
C ARG A 765 -14.27 24.46 -27.29
N ARG A 766 -14.40 24.40 -25.96
CA ARG A 766 -14.63 23.13 -25.21
C ARG A 766 -15.94 22.46 -25.63
N CYS A 767 -17.01 23.25 -25.79
CA CYS A 767 -18.31 22.75 -26.27
C CYS A 767 -18.26 22.24 -27.74
N ILE A 768 -17.39 22.82 -28.58
CA ILE A 768 -17.14 22.32 -29.96
C ILE A 768 -16.40 20.98 -29.94
N PHE A 769 -15.49 20.74 -28.99
CA PHE A 769 -14.81 19.44 -28.86
C PHE A 769 -15.77 18.29 -28.48
N CYS A 770 -16.87 18.58 -27.77
CA CYS A 770 -17.91 17.60 -27.46
C CYS A 770 -18.86 17.29 -28.65
N LYS A 771 -18.89 18.11 -29.71
CA LYS A 771 -19.85 17.98 -30.82
C LYS A 771 -19.62 16.79 -31.78
N PHE A 772 -18.62 15.95 -31.52
CA PHE A 772 -18.32 14.77 -32.34
C PHE A 772 -18.81 13.43 -31.76
N SER A 773 -19.61 13.45 -30.68
CA SER A 773 -20.20 12.24 -30.09
C SER A 773 -21.73 12.30 -29.97
N SER A 774 -22.42 11.59 -30.87
CA SER A 774 -23.88 11.32 -30.89
C SER A 774 -24.82 12.55 -31.02
N HIS A 775 -26.05 12.30 -31.48
CA HIS A 775 -26.89 13.35 -32.09
C HIS A 775 -28.13 13.76 -31.25
N GLU A 776 -28.29 13.22 -30.04
CA GLU A 776 -29.58 13.26 -29.31
C GLU A 776 -29.73 14.42 -28.30
N ASP A 777 -28.64 15.00 -27.79
CA ASP A 777 -28.64 16.06 -26.74
C ASP A 777 -29.19 17.44 -27.16
N CYS A 778 -29.78 17.56 -28.35
CA CYS A 778 -30.30 18.82 -28.91
C CYS A 778 -31.48 19.45 -28.12
N THR A 779 -32.08 18.73 -27.16
CA THR A 779 -33.22 19.21 -26.36
C THR A 779 -32.78 20.05 -25.17
N LEU A 780 -31.77 19.62 -24.41
CA LEU A 780 -31.26 20.32 -23.22
C LEU A 780 -30.65 21.69 -23.56
N LEU A 781 -30.06 21.83 -24.76
CA LEU A 781 -29.43 23.06 -25.24
C LEU A 781 -30.37 24.28 -25.34
N LYS A 782 -31.70 24.08 -25.32
CA LYS A 782 -32.67 25.20 -25.25
C LYS A 782 -32.85 25.76 -23.84
N ALA A 783 -32.59 24.98 -22.78
CA ALA A 783 -32.77 25.42 -21.39
C ALA A 783 -31.69 26.42 -20.93
N CYS A 784 -30.45 26.26 -21.39
CA CYS A 784 -29.35 27.14 -20.96
C CYS A 784 -29.44 28.57 -21.52
N LYS A 785 -30.20 28.81 -22.61
CA LYS A 785 -30.35 30.15 -23.20
C LYS A 785 -31.35 31.06 -22.49
N SER A 786 -32.18 30.57 -21.57
CA SER A 786 -33.23 31.37 -20.91
C SER A 786 -32.82 32.00 -19.57
N ARG A 787 -31.74 31.54 -18.92
CA ARG A 787 -31.24 32.07 -17.64
C ARG A 787 -30.38 33.35 -17.76
N GLY A 788 -30.35 33.98 -18.93
CA GLY A 788 -29.54 35.17 -19.23
C GLY A 788 -30.29 36.51 -19.18
N LYS A 789 -31.35 36.63 -18.36
CA LYS A 789 -32.04 37.92 -18.06
C LYS A 789 -32.69 37.92 -16.68
N LEU A 790 -31.95 38.44 -15.70
CA LEU A 790 -32.44 39.26 -14.57
C LEU A 790 -31.24 39.99 -13.96
#